data_AF-A0A355F9L6-F1
#
_entry.id   AF-A0A355F9L6-F1
#
_cell.length_a   1.000
_cell.length_b   1.000
_cell.length_c   1.000
_cell.angle_alpha   90.00
_cell.angle_beta   90.00
_cell.angle_gamma   90.00
#
_symmetry.space_group_name_H-M   'P 1'
#
loop_
_entity.id
_entity.type
_entity.pdbx_description
1 polymer ?
#
loop_
_entity_poly.entity_id
_entity_poly.type
_entity_poly.pdbx_seq_one_letter_code
_entity_poly.pdbx_strand_id
1 'polypeptide(L)'
;MTTPGGSKMAMVYEDFTIDIRSAAQGGFEARVVAAPLQESPGVFFSPPLDETTLRAVLEAGGKPAGSPEASKVSSCEIGLLLFTTLMQGEVGDLFERCRARLPGDGSAGLRLRLHFLLSDPAAGYLAALPWEWLWNPRTRSFLATERSTPVVRTLAVPFPGAPLGLRLPLRVLVVDAAPGTMHALDLTLEIERLREALAPLLAAGKVALLHLASPTPEALRDRLLAEEVHVLHFMGHGGYHEGSGYGAVFFVRPDGKEDQVDGTELADYLKDVPGLRLVVLNACQTARLAGRVAAPLHDGVASALLGRQGVPAVVANQHVISDEAAIAFASTFYGRLAEGDDVDAALTEVRLRLKRTTREWATPVLFLAKGGVRIFALKPAGRGKPTRARRPPRRKVEPVRLGIRSFIGYGADMEERTDAPILDLSGHFDGRFIRDPKSWQAAVFPELRAFLKDRVDPHRPVLLDLAAHASIAFAAGWLLEAKSGLDVRVRQRVSEKGELEWGPNDGTAGNDGERLWLERPDVLVRPGGCDVALSLAVSQPNVRADVEEYLRQKDLPVGRILDAVIAPEPGPRSVRGGAHSIRLAQALLPRLRERQPHERSGALHLFCAGPNAFLVYLGQLARCFDRLALYEFAFGAPDNFGRYQRSIELPPPEERRAIPESW
;
A
#
# COMPACT_ATOMS: atom_id res chain seq x y z
N MET A 1 37.39 -4.70 -26.99
CA MET A 1 36.05 -4.13 -27.27
C MET A 1 35.52 -3.53 -25.98
N THR A 2 35.49 -2.21 -25.93
CA THR A 2 35.02 -1.38 -24.82
C THR A 2 33.50 -1.43 -24.71
N THR A 3 32.98 -1.95 -23.60
CA THR A 3 31.56 -1.82 -23.21
C THR A 3 31.27 -0.36 -22.83
N PRO A 4 30.28 0.33 -23.43
CA PRO A 4 29.90 1.66 -23.00
C PRO A 4 29.04 1.56 -21.73
N GLY A 5 29.69 1.62 -20.58
CA GLY A 5 29.05 1.93 -19.30
C GLY A 5 28.75 3.42 -19.22
N GLY A 6 27.72 3.87 -19.93
CA GLY A 6 27.21 5.24 -19.81
C GLY A 6 26.36 5.38 -18.56
N SER A 7 26.95 5.77 -17.44
CA SER A 7 26.20 6.41 -16.35
C SER A 7 25.50 7.63 -16.96
N LYS A 8 24.18 7.55 -17.17
CA LYS A 8 23.40 8.69 -17.66
C LYS A 8 23.49 9.77 -16.60
N MET A 9 24.28 10.81 -16.86
CA MET A 9 24.48 11.93 -15.92
C MET A 9 23.11 12.53 -15.58
N ALA A 10 22.85 12.76 -14.29
CA ALA A 10 21.65 13.44 -13.83
C ALA A 10 21.57 14.84 -14.46
N MET A 11 20.37 15.26 -14.87
CA MET A 11 20.13 16.58 -15.46
C MET A 11 20.47 17.67 -14.44
N VAL A 12 21.19 18.70 -14.88
CA VAL A 12 21.51 19.88 -14.05
C VAL A 12 20.46 20.96 -14.27
N TYR A 13 19.89 21.48 -13.20
CA TYR A 13 18.86 22.51 -13.28
C TYR A 13 19.39 23.88 -12.89
N GLU A 14 19.12 24.87 -13.74
CA GLU A 14 19.16 26.28 -13.37
C GLU A 14 17.78 26.71 -12.87
N ASP A 15 17.71 27.68 -11.96
CA ASP A 15 16.46 28.12 -11.35
C ASP A 15 15.94 29.43 -11.98
N PHE A 16 14.66 29.43 -12.35
CA PHE A 16 13.86 30.62 -12.68
C PHE A 16 12.84 30.83 -11.56
N THR A 17 13.12 31.76 -10.65
CA THR A 17 12.33 31.97 -9.43
C THR A 17 11.49 33.22 -9.55
N ILE A 18 10.18 33.04 -9.40
CA ILE A 18 9.18 34.10 -9.36
C ILE A 18 8.62 34.17 -7.95
N ASP A 19 8.76 35.34 -7.31
CA ASP A 19 8.10 35.68 -6.06
C ASP A 19 6.72 36.26 -6.37
N ILE A 20 5.69 35.69 -5.74
CA ILE A 20 4.29 36.03 -5.98
C ILE A 20 3.67 36.55 -4.69
N ARG A 21 3.19 37.80 -4.73
CA ARG A 21 2.68 38.54 -3.57
C ARG A 21 1.46 39.38 -3.88
N SER A 22 0.69 39.75 -2.87
CA SER A 22 -0.34 40.78 -2.99
C SER A 22 0.27 42.14 -3.31
N ALA A 23 -0.40 42.91 -4.16
CA ALA A 23 -0.02 44.27 -4.49
C ALA A 23 -0.77 45.27 -3.61
N ALA A 24 -0.09 46.33 -3.17
CA ALA A 24 -0.68 47.36 -2.30
C ALA A 24 -1.90 48.08 -2.89
N GLN A 25 -2.06 48.05 -4.22
CA GLN A 25 -3.15 48.71 -4.96
C GLN A 25 -4.31 47.74 -5.27
N GLY A 26 -4.30 46.53 -4.70
CA GLY A 26 -5.20 45.43 -5.09
C GLY A 26 -4.61 44.55 -6.18
N GLY A 27 -5.04 43.28 -6.24
CA GLY A 27 -4.46 42.27 -7.13
C GLY A 27 -3.12 41.73 -6.62
N PHE A 28 -2.28 41.27 -7.55
CA PHE A 28 -1.05 40.55 -7.26
C PHE A 28 0.11 41.02 -8.13
N GLU A 29 1.33 40.79 -7.66
CA GLU A 29 2.57 41.02 -8.39
C GLU A 29 3.37 39.71 -8.45
N ALA A 30 3.83 39.36 -9.64
CA ALA A 30 4.81 38.31 -9.89
C ALA A 30 6.13 38.96 -10.28
N ARG A 31 7.18 38.75 -9.50
CA ARG A 31 8.50 39.34 -9.74
C ARG A 31 9.57 38.27 -9.84
N VAL A 32 10.37 38.32 -10.89
CA VAL A 32 11.54 37.45 -11.03
C VAL A 32 12.59 37.89 -10.02
N VAL A 33 12.94 37.00 -9.09
CA VAL A 33 13.92 37.26 -8.02
C VAL A 33 15.24 36.51 -8.22
N ALA A 34 15.24 35.48 -9.08
CA ALA A 34 16.45 34.80 -9.53
C ALA A 34 16.22 34.18 -10.91
N ALA A 35 17.15 34.43 -11.84
CA ALA A 35 17.14 33.82 -13.17
C ALA A 35 18.59 33.72 -13.70
N PRO A 36 18.89 32.79 -14.63
CA PRO A 36 20.22 32.63 -15.21
C PRO A 36 20.79 33.91 -15.84
N LEU A 37 19.93 34.73 -16.45
CA LEU A 37 20.29 35.98 -17.10
C LEU A 37 20.33 37.19 -16.16
N GLN A 38 20.06 36.99 -14.86
CA GLN A 38 20.15 38.01 -13.80
C GLN A 38 19.28 39.27 -14.00
N GLU A 39 18.26 39.19 -14.85
CA GLU A 39 17.23 40.22 -14.99
C GLU A 39 16.11 39.97 -13.97
N SER A 40 15.45 41.03 -13.50
CA SER A 40 14.41 40.95 -12.45
C SER A 40 13.10 41.69 -12.82
N PRO A 41 12.50 41.38 -13.99
CA PRO A 41 11.22 41.97 -14.40
C PRO A 41 10.11 41.56 -13.43
N GLY A 42 9.04 42.34 -13.41
CA GLY A 42 7.85 42.01 -12.65
C GLY A 42 6.59 42.38 -13.42
N VAL A 43 5.48 41.75 -13.06
CA VAL A 43 4.20 42.01 -13.68
C VAL A 43 3.07 42.01 -12.66
N PHE A 44 2.12 42.91 -12.84
CA PHE A 44 0.91 43.00 -12.03
C PHE A 44 -0.24 42.27 -12.72
N PHE A 45 -1.06 41.57 -11.93
CA PHE A 45 -2.19 40.81 -12.44
C PHE A 45 -3.33 40.70 -11.42
N SER A 46 -4.54 40.50 -11.93
CA SER A 46 -5.74 40.19 -11.14
C SER A 46 -5.85 38.68 -10.87
N PRO A 47 -6.65 38.23 -9.88
CA PRO A 47 -6.89 36.81 -9.66
C PRO A 47 -7.25 36.08 -10.97
N PRO A 48 -6.48 35.06 -11.41
CA PRO A 48 -6.69 34.45 -12.72
C PRO A 48 -7.97 33.60 -12.79
N LEU A 49 -8.45 33.06 -11.67
CA LEU A 49 -9.70 32.31 -11.60
C LEU A 49 -10.65 32.96 -10.58
N ASP A 50 -11.93 33.08 -10.89
CA ASP A 50 -12.89 33.39 -9.82
C ASP A 50 -13.04 32.21 -8.85
N GLU A 51 -13.64 32.48 -7.69
CA GLU A 51 -13.82 31.49 -6.63
C GLU A 51 -14.69 30.30 -7.06
N THR A 52 -15.67 30.54 -7.93
CA THR A 52 -16.58 29.51 -8.46
C THR A 52 -15.83 28.54 -9.38
N THR A 53 -15.02 29.08 -10.28
CA THR A 53 -14.19 28.32 -11.23
C THR A 53 -13.12 27.55 -10.49
N LEU A 54 -12.46 28.17 -9.51
CA LEU A 54 -11.49 27.46 -8.66
C LEU A 54 -12.15 26.30 -7.91
N ARG A 55 -13.35 26.49 -7.35
CA ARG A 55 -14.10 25.41 -6.70
C ARG A 55 -14.41 24.27 -7.67
N ALA A 56 -14.91 24.59 -8.86
CA ALA A 56 -15.21 23.58 -9.89
C ALA A 56 -13.96 22.81 -10.34
N VAL A 57 -12.81 23.49 -10.47
CA VAL A 57 -11.52 22.87 -10.80
C VAL A 57 -11.09 21.89 -9.71
N LEU A 58 -11.15 22.32 -8.45
CA LEU A 58 -10.77 21.51 -7.31
C LEU A 58 -11.79 20.39 -6.99
N GLU A 59 -13.03 20.47 -7.49
CA GLU A 59 -14.02 19.39 -7.42
C GLU A 59 -13.81 18.38 -8.55
N ALA A 60 -13.56 18.86 -9.77
CA ALA A 60 -13.30 18.03 -10.94
C ALA A 60 -12.00 17.22 -10.84
N GLY A 61 -10.95 17.78 -10.21
CA GLY A 61 -9.66 17.12 -10.04
C GLY A 61 -9.67 15.85 -9.18
N GLY A 62 -10.74 15.62 -8.39
CA GLY A 62 -10.90 14.42 -7.57
C GLY A 62 -11.86 13.37 -8.15
N LYS A 63 -12.33 13.53 -9.39
CA LYS A 63 -13.27 12.60 -10.02
C LYS A 63 -12.57 11.72 -11.06
N PRO A 64 -12.97 10.44 -11.18
CA PRO A 64 -12.44 9.55 -12.22
C PRO A 64 -12.65 10.12 -13.63
N ALA A 65 -11.73 9.77 -14.53
CA ALA A 65 -11.84 10.13 -15.95
C ALA A 65 -13.15 9.59 -16.54
N GLY A 66 -13.99 10.47 -17.10
CA GLY A 66 -15.28 10.11 -17.71
C GLY A 66 -16.52 10.56 -16.93
N SER A 67 -16.38 11.14 -15.73
CA SER A 67 -17.53 11.74 -15.05
C SER A 67 -18.04 13.01 -15.78
N PRO A 68 -19.36 13.29 -15.78
CA PRO A 68 -19.93 14.47 -16.43
C PRO A 68 -19.36 15.79 -15.87
N GLU A 69 -18.99 15.81 -14.60
CA GLU A 69 -18.38 16.96 -13.92
C GLU A 69 -16.93 17.17 -14.36
N ALA A 70 -16.13 16.10 -14.48
CA ALA A 70 -14.76 16.17 -15.00
C ALA A 70 -14.69 16.56 -16.49
N SER A 71 -15.78 16.38 -17.26
CA SER A 71 -15.84 16.79 -18.67
C SER A 71 -16.05 18.29 -18.90
N LYS A 72 -16.44 19.06 -17.88
CA LYS A 72 -16.73 20.51 -18.02
C LYS A 72 -15.52 21.43 -17.88
N VAL A 73 -14.40 20.93 -17.34
CA VAL A 73 -13.21 21.74 -17.00
C VAL A 73 -12.01 21.32 -17.84
N SER A 74 -11.52 22.22 -18.71
CA SER A 74 -10.35 21.97 -19.56
C SER A 74 -9.06 22.41 -18.85
N SER A 75 -8.19 21.44 -18.52
CA SER A 75 -6.88 21.72 -17.94
C SER A 75 -5.98 22.54 -18.86
N CYS A 76 -6.12 22.41 -20.19
CA CYS A 76 -5.37 23.23 -21.15
C CYS A 76 -5.84 24.70 -21.16
N GLU A 77 -7.14 24.98 -21.03
CA GLU A 77 -7.67 26.34 -21.04
C GLU A 77 -7.28 27.09 -19.76
N ILE A 78 -7.47 26.45 -18.61
CA ILE A 78 -7.02 26.99 -17.32
C ILE A 78 -5.51 27.12 -17.31
N GLY A 79 -4.81 26.11 -17.82
CA GLY A 79 -3.37 26.12 -17.93
C GLY A 79 -2.82 27.26 -18.77
N LEU A 80 -3.49 27.57 -19.88
CA LEU A 80 -3.15 28.69 -20.75
C LEU A 80 -3.39 30.01 -20.04
N LEU A 81 -4.51 30.16 -19.32
CA LEU A 81 -4.83 31.34 -18.53
C LEU A 81 -3.80 31.61 -17.42
N LEU A 82 -3.42 30.56 -16.67
CA LEU A 82 -2.36 30.67 -15.66
C LEU A 82 -1.02 31.06 -16.30
N PHE A 83 -0.70 30.47 -17.47
CA PHE A 83 0.54 30.76 -18.18
C PHE A 83 0.59 32.20 -18.68
N THR A 84 -0.46 32.68 -19.35
CA THR A 84 -0.50 34.06 -19.87
C THR A 84 -0.54 35.10 -18.77
N THR A 85 -1.13 34.77 -17.61
CA THR A 85 -1.14 35.65 -16.42
C THR A 85 0.26 35.81 -15.83
N LEU A 86 1.03 34.73 -15.75
CA LEU A 86 2.35 34.73 -15.11
C LEU A 86 3.48 35.15 -16.06
N MET A 87 3.39 34.72 -17.32
CA MET A 87 4.45 34.88 -18.35
C MET A 87 4.14 36.00 -19.34
N GLN A 88 3.43 37.04 -18.90
CA GLN A 88 3.18 38.23 -19.72
C GLN A 88 4.36 39.20 -19.71
N GLY A 89 4.53 39.92 -20.83
CA GLY A 89 5.56 40.93 -21.01
C GLY A 89 6.97 40.40 -20.76
N GLU A 90 7.79 41.22 -20.10
CA GLU A 90 9.22 40.96 -19.88
C GLU A 90 9.49 39.67 -19.08
N VAL A 91 8.56 39.22 -18.22
CA VAL A 91 8.71 37.98 -17.46
C VAL A 91 8.73 36.76 -18.40
N GLY A 92 7.78 36.71 -19.35
CA GLY A 92 7.71 35.63 -20.34
C GLY A 92 8.87 35.66 -21.32
N ASP A 93 9.26 36.85 -21.78
CA ASP A 93 10.41 37.02 -22.68
C ASP A 93 11.71 36.55 -22.03
N LEU A 94 11.91 36.90 -20.74
CA LEU A 94 13.06 36.43 -19.97
C LEU A 94 13.05 34.91 -19.77
N PHE A 95 11.90 34.32 -19.43
CA PHE A 95 11.75 32.87 -19.26
C PHE A 95 12.15 32.11 -20.53
N GLU A 96 11.65 32.57 -21.69
CA GLU A 96 11.93 31.95 -22.98
C GLU A 96 13.39 32.11 -23.41
N ARG A 97 14.00 33.29 -23.17
CA ARG A 97 15.44 33.51 -23.40
C ARG A 97 16.32 32.61 -22.53
N CYS A 98 15.97 32.45 -21.24
CA CYS A 98 16.67 31.54 -20.35
C CYS A 98 16.57 30.10 -20.83
N ARG A 99 15.38 29.67 -21.26
CA ARG A 99 15.14 28.32 -21.77
C ARG A 99 15.89 28.05 -23.08
N ALA A 100 15.92 29.02 -23.99
CA ALA A 100 16.61 28.90 -25.28
C ALA A 100 18.15 28.79 -25.16
N ARG A 101 18.71 29.17 -24.01
CA ARG A 101 20.15 29.04 -23.72
C ARG A 101 20.55 27.61 -23.31
N LEU A 102 19.60 26.79 -22.88
CA LEU A 102 19.90 25.43 -22.41
C LEU A 102 20.48 24.56 -23.54
N PRO A 103 21.48 23.71 -23.25
CA PRO A 103 21.97 22.71 -24.19
C PRO A 103 20.86 21.80 -24.72
N GLY A 104 20.84 21.58 -26.04
CA GLY A 104 19.86 20.71 -26.71
C GLY A 104 20.09 19.21 -26.52
N ASP A 105 21.12 18.81 -25.78
CA ASP A 105 21.49 17.40 -25.52
C ASP A 105 20.72 16.77 -24.34
N GLY A 106 19.86 17.56 -23.67
CA GLY A 106 19.06 17.11 -22.53
C GLY A 106 19.86 16.91 -21.24
N SER A 107 21.06 17.50 -21.15
CA SER A 107 21.89 17.49 -19.93
C SER A 107 21.48 18.55 -18.91
N ALA A 108 20.71 19.57 -19.31
CA ALA A 108 20.27 20.65 -18.44
C ALA A 108 18.79 21.02 -18.61
N GLY A 109 18.23 21.66 -17.58
CA GLY A 109 16.86 22.16 -17.54
C GLY A 109 16.76 23.51 -16.82
N LEU A 110 15.61 24.19 -16.99
CA LEU A 110 15.25 25.43 -16.31
C LEU A 110 14.06 25.16 -15.39
N ARG A 111 14.31 25.06 -14.08
CA ARG A 111 13.28 24.84 -13.06
C ARG A 111 12.49 26.12 -12.83
N LEU A 112 11.19 26.06 -12.99
CA LEU A 112 10.29 27.15 -12.61
C LEU A 112 9.93 27.01 -11.12
N ARG A 113 10.41 27.96 -10.31
CA ARG A 113 10.10 28.05 -8.87
C ARG A 113 9.09 29.15 -8.63
N LEU A 114 7.95 28.78 -8.09
CA LEU A 114 6.93 29.72 -7.62
C LEU A 114 7.09 29.87 -6.11
N HIS A 115 7.45 31.07 -5.68
CA HIS A 115 7.66 31.41 -4.28
C HIS A 115 6.44 32.16 -3.76
N PHE A 116 5.87 31.65 -2.67
CA PHE A 116 4.72 32.24 -1.98
C PHE A 116 5.13 32.63 -0.56
N LEU A 117 4.80 33.86 -0.16
CA LEU A 117 5.00 34.33 1.22
C LEU A 117 3.83 33.87 2.10
N LEU A 118 4.12 33.00 3.08
CA LEU A 118 3.11 32.46 4.00
C LEU A 118 2.44 33.52 4.87
N SER A 119 3.11 34.67 5.07
CA SER A 119 2.60 35.82 5.82
C SER A 119 1.59 36.66 5.03
N ASP A 120 1.34 36.37 3.76
CA ASP A 120 0.38 37.06 2.90
C ASP A 120 -0.89 36.22 2.76
N PRO A 121 -1.99 36.56 3.47
CA PRO A 121 -3.23 35.80 3.42
C PRO A 121 -3.88 35.82 2.03
N ALA A 122 -3.72 36.90 1.26
CA ALA A 122 -4.28 37.02 -0.08
C ALA A 122 -3.53 36.12 -1.08
N ALA A 123 -2.22 35.91 -0.87
CA ALA A 123 -1.43 34.95 -1.66
C ALA A 123 -1.81 33.49 -1.39
N GLY A 124 -2.53 33.18 -0.30
CA GLY A 124 -3.06 31.85 -0.01
C GLY A 124 -3.95 31.29 -1.11
N TYR A 125 -4.80 32.14 -1.71
CA TYR A 125 -5.61 31.79 -2.87
C TYR A 125 -4.74 31.36 -4.07
N LEU A 126 -3.67 32.10 -4.37
CA LEU A 126 -2.81 31.81 -5.51
C LEU A 126 -2.12 30.47 -5.37
N ALA A 127 -1.72 30.12 -4.16
CA ALA A 127 -1.14 28.82 -3.92
C ALA A 127 -2.13 27.66 -4.01
N ALA A 128 -3.44 27.87 -3.96
CA ALA A 128 -4.40 26.80 -4.23
C ALA A 128 -4.54 26.50 -5.73
N LEU A 129 -4.11 27.41 -6.60
CA LEU A 129 -4.21 27.25 -8.06
C LEU A 129 -3.36 26.07 -8.57
N PRO A 130 -3.80 25.36 -9.62
CA PRO A 130 -3.07 24.22 -10.18
C PRO A 130 -1.94 24.70 -11.11
N TRP A 131 -0.90 25.31 -10.56
CA TRP A 131 0.26 25.79 -11.33
C TRP A 131 0.96 24.69 -12.15
N GLU A 132 0.77 23.43 -11.79
CA GLU A 132 1.20 22.26 -12.52
C GLU A 132 0.57 22.20 -13.93
N TRP A 133 -0.59 22.83 -14.13
CA TRP A 133 -1.26 22.96 -15.42
C TRP A 133 -0.72 24.10 -16.28
N LEU A 134 0.34 24.83 -15.90
CA LEU A 134 0.93 25.86 -16.76
C LEU A 134 1.20 25.30 -18.17
N TRP A 135 0.37 25.74 -19.14
CA TRP A 135 0.37 25.26 -20.51
C TRP A 135 1.09 26.27 -21.38
N ASN A 136 2.23 25.88 -21.95
CA ASN A 136 2.97 26.74 -22.85
C ASN A 136 2.38 26.63 -24.28
N PRO A 137 1.78 27.71 -24.82
CA PRO A 137 1.17 27.66 -26.16
C PRO A 137 2.20 27.50 -27.28
N ARG A 138 3.48 27.87 -27.07
CA ARG A 138 4.54 27.73 -28.07
C ARG A 138 4.95 26.27 -28.26
N THR A 139 5.12 25.53 -27.17
CA THR A 139 5.51 24.10 -27.20
C THR A 139 4.31 23.15 -27.20
N ARG A 140 3.09 23.67 -26.94
CA ARG A 140 1.84 22.91 -26.86
C ARG A 140 1.93 21.77 -25.84
N SER A 141 2.43 22.11 -24.66
CA SER A 141 2.72 21.15 -23.59
C SER A 141 2.58 21.81 -22.22
N PHE A 142 2.34 20.99 -21.19
CA PHE A 142 2.38 21.42 -19.81
C PHE A 142 3.84 21.42 -19.33
N LEU A 143 4.30 22.54 -18.75
CA LEU A 143 5.67 22.66 -18.25
C LEU A 143 6.00 21.56 -17.24
N ALA A 144 5.08 21.27 -16.31
CA ALA A 144 5.26 20.26 -15.26
C ALA A 144 5.33 18.80 -15.78
N THR A 145 5.20 18.57 -17.10
CA THR A 145 5.35 17.25 -17.73
C THR A 145 6.62 17.16 -18.59
N GLU A 146 7.45 18.21 -18.60
CA GLU A 146 8.72 18.25 -19.30
C GLU A 146 9.88 18.15 -18.31
N ARG A 147 10.77 17.17 -18.51
CA ARG A 147 11.98 17.04 -17.68
C ARG A 147 12.82 18.31 -17.64
N SER A 148 12.83 19.09 -18.72
CA SER A 148 13.58 20.34 -18.85
C SER A 148 12.94 21.52 -18.12
N THR A 149 11.67 21.44 -17.71
CA THR A 149 10.99 22.55 -17.00
C THR A 149 10.17 22.10 -15.77
N PRO A 150 10.78 21.47 -14.75
CA PRO A 150 10.07 21.13 -13.52
C PRO A 150 9.42 22.37 -12.89
N VAL A 151 8.17 22.23 -12.46
CA VAL A 151 7.41 23.27 -11.75
C VAL A 151 7.33 22.89 -10.27
N VAL A 152 7.85 23.76 -9.41
CA VAL A 152 7.89 23.54 -7.96
C VAL A 152 7.36 24.73 -7.19
N ARG A 153 6.78 24.45 -6.02
CA ARG A 153 6.32 25.46 -5.06
C ARG A 153 7.32 25.53 -3.92
N THR A 154 7.89 26.70 -3.69
CA THR A 154 8.82 26.92 -2.58
C THR A 154 8.13 27.80 -1.55
N LEU A 155 8.08 27.30 -0.32
CA LEU A 155 7.70 28.14 0.82
C LEU A 155 8.95 28.87 1.31
N ALA A 156 8.79 30.12 1.75
CA ALA A 156 9.88 31.01 2.19
C ALA A 156 10.65 30.54 3.44
N VAL A 157 10.59 29.26 3.80
CA VAL A 157 11.17 28.71 5.02
C VAL A 157 12.59 28.24 4.73
N PRO A 158 13.62 28.77 5.43
CA PRO A 158 15.00 28.31 5.24
C PRO A 158 15.19 26.90 5.77
N PHE A 159 15.83 26.03 4.97
CA PHE A 159 16.32 24.74 5.44
C PHE A 159 17.85 24.73 5.48
N PRO A 160 18.48 24.68 6.67
CA PRO A 160 19.93 24.85 6.82
C PRO A 160 20.77 23.61 6.46
N GLY A 161 20.15 22.49 6.06
CA GLY A 161 20.84 21.20 5.87
C GLY A 161 21.31 20.94 4.43
N ALA A 162 22.59 20.53 4.27
CA ALA A 162 23.09 19.96 3.02
C ALA A 162 22.30 18.69 2.61
N PRO A 163 22.35 18.28 1.32
CA PRO A 163 21.74 17.02 0.88
C PRO A 163 22.25 15.84 1.72
N LEU A 164 21.34 14.94 2.11
CA LEU A 164 21.73 13.75 2.88
C LEU A 164 22.53 12.80 1.97
N GLY A 165 23.72 12.41 2.41
CA GLY A 165 24.57 11.46 1.69
C GLY A 165 24.00 10.04 1.72
N LEU A 166 23.10 9.73 0.79
CA LEU A 166 22.32 8.49 0.74
C LEU A 166 23.19 7.32 0.29
N ARG A 167 23.24 6.27 1.11
CA ARG A 167 23.71 4.93 0.71
C ARG A 167 22.48 4.05 0.56
N LEU A 168 22.31 3.45 -0.61
CA LEU A 168 21.17 2.57 -0.87
C LEU A 168 21.16 1.38 0.11
N PRO A 169 19.97 0.89 0.49
CA PRO A 169 18.63 1.24 -0.04
C PRO A 169 18.06 2.58 0.46
N LEU A 170 17.24 3.24 -0.37
CA LEU A 170 16.32 4.30 0.06
C LEU A 170 15.27 3.68 1.00
N ARG A 171 15.16 4.19 2.24
CA ARG A 171 14.35 3.57 3.31
C ARG A 171 13.05 4.35 3.46
N VAL A 172 11.95 3.73 3.05
CA VAL A 172 10.61 4.32 3.03
C VAL A 172 9.79 3.69 4.15
N LEU A 173 9.45 4.46 5.17
CA LEU A 173 8.52 4.04 6.23
C LEU A 173 7.10 4.33 5.80
N VAL A 174 6.30 3.28 5.67
CA VAL A 174 4.87 3.34 5.32
C VAL A 174 4.04 3.34 6.60
N VAL A 175 3.10 4.28 6.68
CA VAL A 175 2.05 4.37 7.70
C VAL A 175 0.71 4.24 6.99
N ASP A 176 -0.08 3.26 7.41
CA ASP A 176 -1.44 2.99 6.94
C ASP A 176 -2.42 3.21 8.09
N ALA A 177 -3.00 4.40 8.14
CA ALA A 177 -3.94 4.77 9.18
C ALA A 177 -5.38 4.76 8.63
N ALA A 178 -6.14 3.73 9.00
CA ALA A 178 -7.56 3.58 8.67
C ALA A 178 -8.39 3.38 9.96
N PRO A 179 -8.76 4.46 10.67
CA PRO A 179 -9.60 4.37 11.86
C PRO A 179 -10.98 3.78 11.55
N GLY A 180 -11.49 2.91 12.42
CA GLY A 180 -12.74 2.16 12.17
C GLY A 180 -14.02 3.01 12.20
N THR A 181 -13.92 4.25 12.69
CA THR A 181 -14.99 5.26 12.78
C THR A 181 -15.14 6.09 11.50
N MET A 182 -14.17 6.04 10.60
CA MET A 182 -14.16 6.79 9.34
C MET A 182 -14.56 5.90 8.16
N HIS A 183 -14.76 6.51 6.98
CA HIS A 183 -15.04 5.76 5.76
C HIS A 183 -13.93 4.73 5.48
N ALA A 184 -14.30 3.46 5.30
CA ALA A 184 -13.33 2.39 5.11
C ALA A 184 -12.39 2.66 3.91
N LEU A 185 -11.08 2.66 4.17
CA LEU A 185 -10.03 2.63 3.15
C LEU A 185 -9.42 1.22 3.11
N ASP A 186 -9.24 0.65 1.92
CA ASP A 186 -8.57 -0.65 1.76
C ASP A 186 -7.04 -0.47 1.69
N LEU A 187 -6.46 0.06 2.77
CA LEU A 187 -5.02 0.33 2.83
C LEU A 187 -4.17 -0.95 2.81
N THR A 188 -4.76 -2.10 3.19
CA THR A 188 -4.09 -3.40 3.08
C THR A 188 -3.80 -3.73 1.62
N LEU A 189 -4.81 -3.63 0.75
CA LEU A 189 -4.65 -3.83 -0.68
C LEU A 189 -3.69 -2.80 -1.29
N GLU A 190 -3.74 -1.55 -0.81
CA GLU A 190 -2.83 -0.49 -1.25
C GLU A 190 -1.36 -0.81 -0.91
N ILE A 191 -1.07 -1.32 0.30
CA ILE A 191 0.28 -1.77 0.70
C ILE A 191 0.74 -2.95 -0.14
N GLU A 192 -0.12 -3.95 -0.38
CA GLU A 192 0.24 -5.12 -1.19
C GLU A 192 0.63 -4.69 -2.61
N ARG A 193 -0.19 -3.84 -3.23
CA ARG A 193 0.09 -3.27 -4.56
C ARG A 193 1.32 -2.39 -4.57
N LEU A 194 1.55 -1.59 -3.52
CA LEU A 194 2.77 -0.80 -3.35
C LEU A 194 4.01 -1.71 -3.30
N ARG A 195 3.93 -2.83 -2.56
CA ARG A 195 5.02 -3.82 -2.48
C ARG A 195 5.28 -4.49 -3.82
N GLU A 196 4.23 -4.89 -4.54
CA GLU A 196 4.34 -5.47 -5.88
C GLU A 196 4.99 -4.49 -6.86
N ALA A 197 4.51 -3.24 -6.88
CA ALA A 197 5.04 -2.18 -7.74
C ALA A 197 6.51 -1.85 -7.46
N LEU A 198 6.93 -1.98 -6.20
CA LEU A 198 8.31 -1.76 -5.77
C LEU A 198 9.17 -3.02 -5.82
N ALA A 199 8.61 -4.21 -6.11
CA ALA A 199 9.33 -5.48 -6.07
C ALA A 199 10.66 -5.47 -6.85
N PRO A 200 10.76 -4.89 -8.06
CA PRO A 200 12.03 -4.78 -8.77
C PRO A 200 13.09 -3.97 -8.01
N LEU A 201 12.67 -2.87 -7.35
CA LEU A 201 13.56 -1.99 -6.59
C LEU A 201 13.97 -2.61 -5.25
N LEU A 202 13.07 -3.35 -4.61
CA LEU A 202 13.32 -4.12 -3.39
C LEU A 202 14.33 -5.25 -3.67
N ALA A 203 14.11 -6.01 -4.74
CA ALA A 203 15.00 -7.09 -5.16
C ALA A 203 16.41 -6.58 -5.51
N ALA A 204 16.49 -5.41 -6.15
CA ALA A 204 17.76 -4.75 -6.47
C ALA A 204 18.45 -4.08 -5.27
N GLY A 205 17.84 -4.08 -4.07
CA GLY A 205 18.37 -3.41 -2.89
C GLY A 205 18.45 -1.88 -3.03
N LYS A 206 17.67 -1.31 -3.97
CA LYS A 206 17.59 0.14 -4.22
C LYS A 206 16.61 0.82 -3.27
N VAL A 207 15.54 0.13 -2.89
CA VAL A 207 14.54 0.60 -1.95
C VAL A 207 14.38 -0.44 -0.83
N ALA A 208 14.07 0.02 0.37
CA ALA A 208 13.64 -0.81 1.49
C ALA A 208 12.33 -0.23 2.04
N LEU A 209 11.29 -1.04 2.02
CA LEU A 209 9.98 -0.68 2.55
C LEU A 209 9.89 -1.13 4.02
N LEU A 210 9.73 -0.18 4.92
CA LEU A 210 9.45 -0.39 6.34
C LEU A 210 7.96 -0.13 6.56
N HIS A 211 7.35 -0.87 7.48
CA HIS A 211 5.94 -0.73 7.80
C HIS A 211 5.79 -0.42 9.28
N LEU A 212 4.90 0.51 9.62
CA LEU A 212 4.60 0.87 11.00
C LEU A 212 3.52 -0.08 11.55
N ALA A 213 3.89 -0.92 12.52
CA ALA A 213 3.00 -1.97 13.04
C ALA A 213 1.75 -1.42 13.75
N SER A 214 1.88 -0.27 14.41
CA SER A 214 0.78 0.42 15.08
C SER A 214 0.75 1.85 14.57
N PRO A 215 -0.28 2.25 13.81
CA PRO A 215 -0.36 3.58 13.21
C PRO A 215 -0.80 4.62 14.25
N THR A 216 -0.03 4.76 15.35
CA THR A 216 -0.15 5.85 16.33
C THR A 216 1.01 6.85 16.14
N PRO A 217 0.85 8.12 16.57
CA PRO A 217 1.92 9.11 16.50
C PRO A 217 3.16 8.75 17.35
N GLU A 218 2.94 8.15 18.51
CA GLU A 218 4.02 7.71 19.42
C GLU A 218 4.82 6.57 18.79
N ALA A 219 4.13 5.57 18.22
CA ALA A 219 4.79 4.47 17.53
C ALA A 219 5.57 4.97 16.30
N LEU A 220 5.05 5.97 15.59
CA LEU A 220 5.77 6.64 14.50
C LEU A 220 7.06 7.27 15.02
N ARG A 221 7.00 8.03 16.13
CA ARG A 221 8.18 8.65 16.74
C ARG A 221 9.22 7.61 17.15
N ASP A 222 8.80 6.58 17.89
CA ASP A 222 9.66 5.50 18.34
C ASP A 222 10.36 4.81 17.17
N ARG A 223 9.61 4.58 16.07
CA ARG A 223 10.15 3.96 14.86
C ARG A 223 11.20 4.82 14.18
N LEU A 224 10.96 6.13 14.08
CA LEU A 224 11.90 7.09 13.48
C LEU A 224 13.19 7.23 14.30
N LEU A 225 13.12 7.05 15.62
CA LEU A 225 14.29 7.07 16.50
C LEU A 225 15.05 5.73 16.49
N ALA A 226 14.35 4.62 16.31
CA ALA A 226 14.95 3.28 16.36
C ALA A 226 15.68 2.87 15.07
N GLU A 227 15.26 3.37 13.92
CA GLU A 227 15.84 3.03 12.62
C GLU A 227 16.01 4.23 11.72
N GLU A 228 17.04 4.19 10.86
CA GLU A 228 17.20 5.21 9.82
C GLU A 228 16.02 5.14 8.84
N VAL A 229 15.34 6.27 8.68
CA VAL A 229 14.22 6.45 7.75
C VAL A 229 14.53 7.65 6.88
N HIS A 230 14.42 7.49 5.57
CA HIS A 230 14.70 8.55 4.59
C HIS A 230 13.42 9.25 4.14
N VAL A 231 12.35 8.46 3.99
CA VAL A 231 11.04 8.91 3.52
C VAL A 231 9.97 8.38 4.46
N LEU A 232 9.04 9.24 4.87
CA LEU A 232 7.77 8.84 5.49
C LEU A 232 6.69 8.86 4.41
N HIS A 233 6.01 7.75 4.17
CA HIS A 233 4.87 7.64 3.28
C HIS A 233 3.62 7.36 4.12
N PHE A 234 2.81 8.39 4.34
CA PHE A 234 1.56 8.29 5.07
C PHE A 234 0.40 8.04 4.10
N MET A 235 -0.42 7.04 4.39
CA MET A 235 -1.64 6.69 3.68
C MET A 235 -2.78 6.65 4.70
N GLY A 236 -3.86 7.35 4.43
CA GLY A 236 -4.98 7.43 5.35
C GLY A 236 -5.88 8.63 5.10
N HIS A 237 -6.67 8.98 6.11
CA HIS A 237 -7.52 10.16 6.02
C HIS A 237 -6.74 11.44 6.30
N GLY A 238 -7.14 12.51 5.63
CA GLY A 238 -6.80 13.88 5.99
C GLY A 238 -8.06 14.72 6.07
N GLY A 239 -7.95 15.87 6.73
CA GLY A 239 -9.07 16.76 7.00
C GLY A 239 -8.63 17.99 7.80
N TYR A 240 -9.50 18.51 8.67
CA TYR A 240 -9.21 19.68 9.50
C TYR A 240 -9.49 19.40 10.96
N HIS A 241 -8.63 19.93 11.81
CA HIS A 241 -8.82 19.96 13.24
C HIS A 241 -10.00 20.87 13.62
N GLU A 242 -11.00 20.30 14.32
CA GLU A 242 -12.29 20.97 14.57
C GLU A 242 -12.17 22.23 15.43
N GLY A 243 -11.10 22.36 16.24
CA GLY A 243 -10.87 23.53 17.09
C GLY A 243 -10.06 24.66 16.44
N SER A 244 -9.07 24.33 15.62
CA SER A 244 -8.10 25.30 15.08
C SER A 244 -8.33 25.64 13.61
N GLY A 245 -9.05 24.78 12.88
CA GLY A 245 -9.19 24.85 11.43
C GLY A 245 -7.97 24.37 10.66
N TYR A 246 -6.85 24.06 11.32
CA TYR A 246 -5.63 23.58 10.67
C TYR A 246 -5.80 22.21 10.04
N GLY A 247 -5.10 21.97 8.94
CA GLY A 247 -5.02 20.67 8.28
C GLY A 247 -4.50 19.60 9.24
N ALA A 248 -5.13 18.43 9.21
CA ALA A 248 -4.82 17.29 10.03
C ALA A 248 -4.77 16.00 9.22
N VAL A 249 -4.02 15.03 9.74
CA VAL A 249 -4.07 13.62 9.33
C VAL A 249 -4.62 12.80 10.49
N PHE A 250 -5.23 11.67 10.19
CA PHE A 250 -5.85 10.83 11.20
C PHE A 250 -5.07 9.54 11.41
N PHE A 251 -4.48 9.40 12.59
CA PHE A 251 -3.88 8.17 13.09
C PHE A 251 -4.96 7.30 13.76
N VAL A 252 -4.58 6.10 14.22
CA VAL A 252 -5.49 5.16 14.89
C VAL A 252 -5.13 5.10 16.37
N ARG A 253 -6.07 5.43 17.24
CA ARG A 253 -5.93 5.24 18.70
C ARG A 253 -5.94 3.76 19.07
N PRO A 254 -5.45 3.38 20.27
CA PRO A 254 -5.52 2.00 20.75
C PRO A 254 -6.95 1.41 20.80
N ASP A 255 -7.99 2.24 20.89
CA ASP A 255 -9.39 1.82 20.85
C ASP A 255 -9.96 1.68 19.42
N GLY A 256 -9.12 1.85 18.39
CA GLY A 256 -9.47 1.73 16.97
C GLY A 256 -10.13 2.98 16.37
N LYS A 257 -10.32 4.05 17.17
CA LYS A 257 -10.90 5.31 16.71
C LYS A 257 -9.86 6.24 16.11
N GLU A 258 -10.36 7.30 15.51
CA GLU A 258 -9.56 8.35 14.91
C GLU A 258 -8.78 9.12 15.97
N ASP A 259 -7.47 9.27 15.74
CA ASP A 259 -6.63 10.22 16.43
C ASP A 259 -6.29 11.36 15.48
N GLN A 260 -6.85 12.53 15.74
CA GLN A 260 -6.65 13.67 14.86
C GLN A 260 -5.35 14.39 15.22
N VAL A 261 -4.41 14.43 14.28
CA VAL A 261 -3.08 15.04 14.47
C VAL A 261 -2.92 16.17 13.47
N ASP A 262 -2.81 17.39 13.96
CA ASP A 262 -2.60 18.56 13.10
C ASP A 262 -1.15 18.64 12.56
N GLY A 263 -0.93 19.51 11.58
CA GLY A 263 0.39 19.67 10.99
C GLY A 263 1.50 20.10 11.96
N THR A 264 1.16 20.85 13.01
CA THR A 264 2.13 21.31 14.03
C THR A 264 2.54 20.15 14.91
N GLU A 265 1.56 19.38 15.38
CA GLU A 265 1.77 18.20 16.19
C GLU A 265 2.56 17.14 15.43
N LEU A 266 2.19 16.86 14.17
CA LEU A 266 2.94 15.93 13.33
C LEU A 266 4.38 16.40 13.13
N ALA A 267 4.61 17.70 12.89
CA ALA A 267 5.97 18.23 12.76
C ALA A 267 6.79 18.03 14.05
N ASP A 268 6.16 18.16 15.22
CA ASP A 268 6.82 17.92 16.51
C ASP A 268 7.19 16.44 16.72
N TYR A 269 6.44 15.49 16.14
CA TYR A 269 6.83 14.07 16.09
C TYR A 269 7.95 13.77 15.07
N LEU A 270 8.10 14.59 14.01
CA LEU A 270 9.11 14.37 12.96
C LEU A 270 10.43 15.13 13.18
N LYS A 271 10.47 16.12 14.07
CA LYS A 271 11.67 16.95 14.34
C LYS A 271 12.86 16.13 14.87
N ASP A 272 14.07 16.64 14.70
CA ASP A 272 15.30 16.01 15.20
C ASP A 272 15.52 14.57 14.70
N VAL A 273 15.04 14.26 13.49
CA VAL A 273 15.30 13.00 12.78
C VAL A 273 16.16 13.29 11.54
N PRO A 274 17.51 13.35 11.65
CA PRO A 274 18.37 13.85 10.57
C PRO A 274 18.30 13.04 9.26
N GLY A 275 17.94 11.77 9.35
CA GLY A 275 17.78 10.88 8.20
C GLY A 275 16.51 11.17 7.39
N LEU A 276 15.47 11.72 8.01
CA LEU A 276 14.19 11.96 7.36
C LEU A 276 14.27 13.21 6.49
N ARG A 277 14.11 13.04 5.18
CA ARG A 277 14.26 14.13 4.20
C ARG A 277 13.01 14.38 3.37
N LEU A 278 12.03 13.48 3.42
CA LEU A 278 10.84 13.57 2.59
C LEU A 278 9.64 12.98 3.32
N VAL A 279 8.53 13.70 3.26
CA VAL A 279 7.21 13.18 3.64
C VAL A 279 6.32 13.12 2.41
N VAL A 280 5.64 12.00 2.21
CA VAL A 280 4.62 11.80 1.19
C VAL A 280 3.29 11.60 1.91
N LEU A 281 2.39 12.57 1.76
CA LEU A 281 1.05 12.56 2.33
C LEU A 281 0.05 12.10 1.26
N ASN A 282 -0.18 10.80 1.22
CA ASN A 282 -1.27 10.20 0.44
C ASN A 282 -2.56 10.17 1.27
N ALA A 283 -3.04 11.36 1.61
CA ALA A 283 -4.24 11.55 2.41
C ALA A 283 -5.11 12.65 1.84
N CYS A 284 -6.43 12.42 1.84
CA CYS A 284 -7.42 13.33 1.28
C CYS A 284 -7.33 14.71 1.95
N GLN A 285 -7.43 15.79 1.18
CA GLN A 285 -7.67 17.15 1.71
C GLN A 285 -6.63 17.70 2.70
N THR A 286 -5.42 17.15 2.78
CA THR A 286 -4.35 17.71 3.65
C THR A 286 -3.89 19.14 3.28
N ALA A 287 -4.46 19.70 2.20
CA ALA A 287 -4.17 21.02 1.64
C ALA A 287 -5.40 21.98 1.49
N ARG A 288 -6.60 21.66 2.00
CA ARG A 288 -7.82 22.52 1.88
C ARG A 288 -8.15 23.17 3.27
N LEU A 289 -9.32 23.80 3.50
CA LEU A 289 -9.85 24.19 4.84
C LEU A 289 -11.36 23.94 4.87
N ALA A 290 -11.94 23.73 6.06
CA ALA A 290 -13.39 23.66 6.29
C ALA A 290 -14.11 24.94 5.82
N GLY A 291 -14.84 24.86 4.70
CA GLY A 291 -15.79 25.89 4.27
C GLY A 291 -15.24 27.09 3.49
N ARG A 292 -13.94 27.14 3.18
CA ARG A 292 -13.34 28.15 2.28
C ARG A 292 -12.77 27.49 1.03
N VAL A 293 -12.86 28.14 -0.13
CA VAL A 293 -12.39 27.58 -1.42
C VAL A 293 -10.88 27.41 -1.47
N ALA A 294 -10.14 28.22 -0.71
CA ALA A 294 -8.70 28.10 -0.51
C ALA A 294 -8.35 28.39 0.96
N ALA A 295 -7.57 27.50 1.58
CA ALA A 295 -6.92 27.76 2.86
C ALA A 295 -5.67 28.61 2.62
N PRO A 296 -5.29 29.49 3.55
CA PRO A 296 -3.92 29.98 3.59
C PRO A 296 -2.95 28.78 3.64
N LEU A 297 -1.93 28.76 2.77
CA LEU A 297 -0.93 27.69 2.71
C LEU A 297 -0.41 27.27 4.09
N HIS A 298 -0.21 28.23 5.00
CA HIS A 298 0.39 28.00 6.32
C HIS A 298 -0.43 27.07 7.22
N ASP A 299 -1.72 26.90 6.94
CA ASP A 299 -2.64 26.10 7.74
C ASP A 299 -2.67 24.62 7.34
N GLY A 300 -2.06 24.26 6.21
CA GLY A 300 -2.01 22.88 5.72
C GLY A 300 -0.87 22.06 6.35
N VAL A 301 -1.06 20.73 6.45
CA VAL A 301 -0.08 19.81 7.05
C VAL A 301 1.29 19.96 6.39
N ALA A 302 1.35 20.02 5.06
CA ALA A 302 2.60 20.13 4.31
C ALA A 302 3.41 21.39 4.65
N SER A 303 2.74 22.54 4.83
CA SER A 303 3.41 23.79 5.15
C SER A 303 3.89 23.83 6.60
N ALA A 304 3.12 23.26 7.54
CA ALA A 304 3.52 23.14 8.94
C ALA A 304 4.78 22.27 9.09
N LEU A 305 4.83 21.14 8.36
CA LEU A 305 6.00 20.25 8.31
C LEU A 305 7.27 20.94 7.81
N LEU A 306 7.15 21.80 6.78
CA LEU A 306 8.27 22.59 6.26
C LEU A 306 8.64 23.73 7.23
N GLY A 307 7.64 24.45 7.74
CA GLY A 307 7.76 25.64 8.59
C GLY A 307 8.54 25.41 9.88
N ARG A 308 8.35 24.24 10.50
CA ARG A 308 9.00 23.88 11.77
C ARG A 308 10.34 23.14 11.58
N GLN A 309 10.91 23.20 10.37
CA GLN A 309 12.18 22.57 9.99
C GLN A 309 12.23 21.04 10.21
N GLY A 310 11.07 20.36 10.26
CA GLY A 310 11.01 18.92 10.44
C GLY A 310 11.58 18.16 9.23
N VAL A 311 11.29 18.63 8.01
CA VAL A 311 11.76 18.03 6.75
C VAL A 311 11.96 19.09 5.64
N PRO A 312 12.86 18.87 4.67
CA PRO A 312 13.09 19.82 3.56
C PRO A 312 12.09 19.74 2.41
N ALA A 313 11.35 18.63 2.29
CA ALA A 313 10.43 18.38 1.18
C ALA A 313 9.19 17.60 1.64
N VAL A 314 8.03 17.99 1.10
CA VAL A 314 6.76 17.29 1.30
C VAL A 314 6.05 17.15 -0.05
N VAL A 315 5.62 15.94 -0.39
CA VAL A 315 4.65 15.70 -1.45
C VAL A 315 3.30 15.50 -0.80
N ALA A 316 2.28 16.27 -1.21
CA ALA A 316 0.93 16.12 -0.71
C ALA A 316 -0.07 16.07 -1.87
N ASN A 317 -1.11 15.26 -1.72
CA ASN A 317 -2.15 15.14 -2.71
C ASN A 317 -3.25 16.17 -2.47
N GLN A 318 -3.66 16.89 -3.52
CA GLN A 318 -4.80 17.81 -3.43
C GLN A 318 -6.16 17.08 -3.43
N HIS A 319 -6.18 15.87 -3.99
CA HIS A 319 -7.35 15.01 -4.15
C HIS A 319 -6.98 13.54 -3.88
N VAL A 320 -8.00 12.70 -3.71
CA VAL A 320 -7.80 11.25 -3.72
C VAL A 320 -7.24 10.86 -5.08
N ILE A 321 -6.19 10.04 -5.09
CA ILE A 321 -5.68 9.43 -6.31
C ILE A 321 -6.16 7.99 -6.38
N SER A 322 -6.45 7.51 -7.58
CA SER A 322 -6.77 6.11 -7.84
C SER A 322 -5.62 5.18 -7.47
N ASP A 323 -5.93 3.90 -7.20
CA ASP A 323 -4.92 2.88 -6.90
C ASP A 323 -3.87 2.77 -8.02
N GLU A 324 -4.30 2.84 -9.28
CA GLU A 324 -3.41 2.83 -10.44
C GLU A 324 -2.44 4.02 -10.41
N ALA A 325 -2.93 5.21 -10.07
CA ALA A 325 -2.12 6.40 -9.95
C ALA A 325 -1.15 6.31 -8.76
N ALA A 326 -1.57 5.76 -7.62
CA ALA A 326 -0.71 5.55 -6.44
C ALA A 326 0.45 4.57 -6.72
N ILE A 327 0.16 3.47 -7.42
CA ILE A 327 1.15 2.48 -7.88
C ILE A 327 2.17 3.10 -8.84
N ALA A 328 1.67 3.82 -9.86
CA ALA A 328 2.51 4.46 -10.85
C ALA A 328 3.34 5.61 -10.25
N PHE A 329 2.78 6.33 -9.27
CA PHE A 329 3.48 7.30 -8.45
C PHE A 329 4.65 6.63 -7.72
N ALA A 330 4.38 5.66 -6.85
CA ALA A 330 5.39 5.11 -5.96
C ALA A 330 6.54 4.41 -6.71
N SER A 331 6.20 3.57 -7.71
CA SER A 331 7.21 2.84 -8.50
C SER A 331 8.13 3.79 -9.27
N THR A 332 7.58 4.81 -9.90
CA THR A 332 8.36 5.82 -10.63
C THR A 332 9.16 6.69 -9.68
N PHE A 333 8.49 7.27 -8.68
CA PHE A 333 9.05 8.27 -7.80
C PHE A 333 10.22 7.73 -6.98
N TYR A 334 10.01 6.63 -6.25
CA TYR A 334 11.08 6.01 -5.45
C TYR A 334 12.17 5.40 -6.33
N GLY A 335 11.82 4.92 -7.52
CA GLY A 335 12.80 4.46 -8.50
C GLY A 335 13.74 5.58 -8.93
N ARG A 336 13.21 6.73 -9.36
CA ARG A 336 14.01 7.90 -9.78
C ARG A 336 14.86 8.45 -8.63
N LEU A 337 14.30 8.56 -7.42
CA LEU A 337 15.07 8.97 -6.24
C LEU A 337 16.24 8.00 -5.94
N ALA A 338 16.04 6.69 -6.11
CA ALA A 338 17.10 5.70 -5.93
C ALA A 338 18.15 5.72 -7.05
N GLU A 339 17.86 6.29 -8.22
CA GLU A 339 18.83 6.62 -9.28
C GLU A 339 19.58 7.95 -9.03
N GLY A 340 19.16 8.70 -8.01
CA GLY A 340 19.81 9.96 -7.61
C GLY A 340 19.25 11.19 -8.30
N ASP A 341 18.08 11.09 -8.93
CA ASP A 341 17.34 12.27 -9.38
C ASP A 341 16.94 13.16 -8.20
N ASP A 342 16.89 14.47 -8.44
CA ASP A 342 16.27 15.43 -7.54
C ASP A 342 14.76 15.15 -7.40
N VAL A 343 14.16 15.57 -6.28
CA VAL A 343 12.77 15.21 -5.94
C VAL A 343 11.74 15.78 -6.93
N ASP A 344 12.03 16.93 -7.51
CA ASP A 344 11.20 17.58 -8.53
C ASP A 344 11.30 16.86 -9.88
N ALA A 345 12.51 16.44 -10.28
CA ALA A 345 12.72 15.65 -11.49
C ALA A 345 12.03 14.29 -11.39
N ALA A 346 12.13 13.64 -10.22
CA ALA A 346 11.41 12.41 -9.92
C ALA A 346 9.88 12.60 -10.03
N LEU A 347 9.35 13.72 -9.53
CA LEU A 347 7.92 14.01 -9.62
C LEU A 347 7.47 14.35 -11.06
N THR A 348 8.28 15.07 -11.82
CA THR A 348 8.02 15.33 -13.25
C THR A 348 7.89 14.03 -14.04
N GLU A 349 8.69 13.02 -13.73
CA GLU A 349 8.56 11.69 -14.35
C GLU A 349 7.27 10.97 -13.98
N VAL A 350 6.82 11.11 -12.72
CA VAL A 350 5.51 10.61 -12.30
C VAL A 350 4.43 11.29 -13.12
N ARG A 351 4.45 12.63 -13.22
CA ARG A 351 3.48 13.43 -13.98
C ARG A 351 3.42 12.98 -15.44
N LEU A 352 4.58 12.79 -16.08
CA LEU A 352 4.66 12.31 -17.45
C LEU A 352 4.05 10.91 -17.63
N ARG A 353 4.32 10.00 -16.70
CA ARG A 353 3.76 8.64 -16.72
C ARG A 353 2.25 8.64 -16.52
N LEU A 354 1.78 9.37 -15.51
CA LEU A 354 0.35 9.46 -15.18
C LEU A 354 -0.46 10.16 -16.26
N LYS A 355 0.08 11.20 -16.92
CA LYS A 355 -0.64 11.95 -17.97
C LYS A 355 -1.14 11.05 -19.12
N ARG A 356 -0.48 9.91 -19.34
CA ARG A 356 -0.87 8.94 -20.37
C ARG A 356 -2.06 8.08 -19.97
N THR A 357 -2.33 7.92 -18.68
CA THR A 357 -3.31 6.95 -18.15
C THR A 357 -4.43 7.63 -17.38
N THR A 358 -4.19 8.79 -16.76
CA THR A 358 -5.14 9.47 -15.88
C THR A 358 -5.06 10.99 -15.97
N ARG A 359 -6.18 11.65 -15.68
CA ARG A 359 -6.26 13.11 -15.48
C ARG A 359 -5.70 13.54 -14.11
N GLU A 360 -5.43 12.60 -13.21
CA GLU A 360 -4.89 12.81 -11.86
C GLU A 360 -3.39 13.14 -11.85
N TRP A 361 -2.76 13.27 -13.03
CA TRP A 361 -1.33 13.48 -13.15
C TRP A 361 -0.81 14.72 -12.42
N ALA A 362 -1.65 15.75 -12.25
CA ALA A 362 -1.30 16.99 -11.55
C ALA A 362 -1.67 16.99 -10.06
N THR A 363 -2.32 15.94 -9.55
CA THR A 363 -2.80 15.86 -8.15
C THR A 363 -1.65 15.89 -7.12
N PRO A 364 -0.50 15.24 -7.35
CA PRO A 364 0.64 15.33 -6.44
C PRO A 364 1.35 16.68 -6.56
N VAL A 365 1.37 17.43 -5.45
CA VAL A 365 2.01 18.73 -5.34
C VAL A 365 3.25 18.62 -4.46
N LEU A 366 4.36 19.18 -4.94
CA LEU A 366 5.62 19.23 -4.20
C LEU A 366 5.79 20.59 -3.53
N PHE A 367 5.91 20.55 -2.21
CA PHE A 367 6.27 21.69 -1.38
C PHE A 367 7.72 21.54 -0.92
N LEU A 368 8.51 22.59 -1.11
CA LEU A 368 9.91 22.63 -0.74
C LEU A 368 10.21 23.76 0.23
N ALA A 369 11.10 23.50 1.18
CA ALA A 369 11.81 24.54 1.88
C ALA A 369 12.83 25.21 0.94
N LYS A 370 13.25 26.43 1.25
CA LYS A 370 14.24 27.17 0.46
C LYS A 370 15.57 26.39 0.42
N GLY A 371 16.00 26.04 -0.80
CA GLY A 371 17.19 25.21 -1.06
C GLY A 371 16.93 23.69 -1.11
N GLY A 372 15.71 23.23 -0.80
CA GLY A 372 15.39 21.81 -0.54
C GLY A 372 15.15 20.90 -1.75
N VAL A 373 15.60 21.23 -2.98
CA VAL A 373 15.32 20.35 -4.14
C VAL A 373 16.18 19.09 -4.11
N ARG A 374 17.49 19.26 -3.88
CA ARG A 374 18.41 18.15 -3.76
C ARG A 374 18.46 17.66 -2.33
N ILE A 375 17.54 16.76 -1.98
CA ILE A 375 17.42 16.24 -0.62
C ILE A 375 18.35 15.04 -0.34
N PHE A 376 18.74 14.31 -1.39
CA PHE A 376 19.66 13.18 -1.32
C PHE A 376 20.85 13.39 -2.27
N ALA A 377 22.01 12.90 -1.87
CA ALA A 377 23.19 12.76 -2.71
C ALA A 377 23.69 11.32 -2.63
N LEU A 378 23.51 10.56 -3.71
CA LEU A 378 23.96 9.17 -3.76
C LEU A 378 25.47 9.09 -3.57
N LYS A 379 25.90 8.29 -2.59
CA LYS A 379 27.31 7.96 -2.39
C LYS A 379 27.66 6.73 -3.24
N PRO A 380 28.80 6.72 -3.96
CA PRO A 380 29.26 5.53 -4.66
C PRO A 380 29.30 4.35 -3.70
N ALA A 381 28.87 3.18 -4.17
CA ALA A 381 29.05 1.95 -3.42
C ALA A 381 30.57 1.78 -3.20
N GLY A 382 31.02 1.95 -1.96
CA GLY A 382 32.41 1.63 -1.62
C GLY A 382 32.68 0.19 -2.06
N ARG A 383 33.87 -0.09 -2.58
CA ARG A 383 34.37 -1.46 -2.86
C ARG A 383 34.55 -2.24 -1.54
N GLY A 384 33.49 -2.39 -0.76
CA GLY A 384 33.34 -3.52 0.14
C GLY A 384 32.77 -4.66 -0.67
N LYS A 385 33.24 -5.89 -0.44
CA LYS A 385 32.50 -7.11 -0.83
C LYS A 385 31.02 -6.88 -0.54
N PRO A 386 30.08 -7.38 -1.37
CA PRO A 386 28.65 -7.22 -1.10
C PRO A 386 28.38 -7.72 0.31
N THR A 387 28.35 -6.81 1.27
CA THR A 387 27.83 -7.03 2.60
C THR A 387 26.36 -7.10 2.34
N ARG A 388 25.90 -8.30 1.98
CA ARG A 388 24.57 -8.83 2.24
C ARG A 388 24.11 -8.11 3.49
N ALA A 389 23.19 -7.15 3.34
CA ALA A 389 22.86 -6.21 4.40
C ALA A 389 22.80 -7.00 5.70
N ARG A 390 23.78 -6.81 6.58
CA ARG A 390 23.63 -7.28 7.94
C ARG A 390 22.47 -6.42 8.39
N ARG A 391 21.27 -7.03 8.39
CA ARG A 391 20.18 -6.66 9.26
C ARG A 391 20.88 -6.12 10.52
N PRO A 392 20.56 -4.91 11.03
CA PRO A 392 20.87 -4.66 12.43
C PRO A 392 20.39 -5.92 13.16
N PRO A 393 21.10 -6.44 14.19
CA PRO A 393 20.48 -7.50 14.95
C PRO A 393 19.16 -6.90 15.40
N ARG A 394 18.06 -7.26 14.70
CA ARG A 394 16.78 -7.50 15.33
C ARG A 394 17.27 -8.33 16.47
N ARG A 395 17.22 -7.78 17.68
CA ARG A 395 17.18 -8.63 18.87
C ARG A 395 16.32 -9.79 18.41
N LYS A 396 16.91 -10.98 18.19
CA LYS A 396 16.22 -12.05 17.47
C LYS A 396 15.01 -12.29 18.35
N VAL A 397 13.89 -11.69 17.99
CA VAL A 397 12.66 -11.86 18.71
C VAL A 397 12.33 -13.26 18.30
N GLU A 398 12.71 -14.21 19.17
CA GLU A 398 12.51 -15.60 18.90
C GLU A 398 11.02 -15.77 18.62
N PRO A 399 10.66 -16.48 17.54
CA PRO A 399 9.26 -16.70 17.25
C PRO A 399 8.62 -17.36 18.48
N VAL A 400 7.40 -16.97 18.82
CA VAL A 400 6.61 -17.78 19.74
C VAL A 400 6.31 -19.08 19.03
N ARG A 401 6.86 -20.18 19.53
CA ARG A 401 6.65 -21.53 18.96
C ARG A 401 5.42 -22.15 19.61
N LEU A 402 4.37 -22.30 18.81
CA LEU A 402 3.09 -22.85 19.24
C LEU A 402 2.85 -24.21 18.58
N GLY A 403 2.64 -25.24 19.39
CA GLY A 403 2.30 -26.58 18.94
C GLY A 403 0.81 -26.82 19.03
N ILE A 404 0.21 -27.36 17.95
CA ILE A 404 -1.18 -27.82 17.93
C ILE A 404 -1.20 -29.24 17.37
N ARG A 405 -1.73 -30.18 18.15
CA ARG A 405 -1.97 -31.55 17.70
C ARG A 405 -3.43 -31.95 17.86
N SER A 406 -3.92 -32.79 16.97
CA SER A 406 -5.24 -33.44 17.09
C SER A 406 -5.19 -34.95 16.93
N PHE A 407 -4.01 -35.52 16.73
CA PHE A 407 -3.76 -36.96 16.75
C PHE A 407 -2.31 -37.22 17.13
N ILE A 408 -2.06 -38.42 17.67
CA ILE A 408 -0.70 -38.86 18.00
C ILE A 408 -0.07 -39.46 16.74
N GLY A 409 1.12 -38.98 16.39
CA GLY A 409 1.81 -39.37 15.16
C GLY A 409 3.14 -38.64 15.02
N TYR A 410 3.35 -37.97 13.90
CA TYR A 410 4.59 -37.22 13.60
C TYR A 410 4.80 -35.94 14.42
N GLY A 411 4.03 -35.72 15.48
CA GLY A 411 4.18 -34.63 16.45
C GLY A 411 4.32 -35.14 17.90
N ALA A 412 4.82 -36.36 18.09
CA ALA A 412 5.00 -36.97 19.42
C ALA A 412 6.08 -36.27 20.26
N ASP A 413 6.98 -35.53 19.62
CA ASP A 413 8.08 -34.74 20.20
C ASP A 413 7.82 -33.22 20.08
N MET A 414 6.57 -32.82 19.85
CA MET A 414 6.18 -31.41 19.69
C MET A 414 6.39 -30.60 20.98
N GLU A 415 6.21 -31.23 22.13
CA GLU A 415 6.46 -30.66 23.46
C GLU A 415 7.94 -30.27 23.67
N GLU A 416 8.89 -30.96 23.03
CA GLU A 416 10.33 -30.66 23.13
C GLU A 416 10.75 -29.46 22.26
N ARG A 417 9.86 -28.99 21.37
CA ARG A 417 10.17 -28.00 20.32
C ARG A 417 9.35 -26.71 20.41
N THR A 418 8.53 -26.56 21.44
CA THR A 418 7.57 -25.44 21.59
C THR A 418 7.82 -24.68 22.88
N ASP A 419 7.46 -23.38 22.91
CA ASP A 419 7.85 -22.48 24.02
C ASP A 419 6.90 -22.58 25.23
N ALA A 420 5.80 -23.31 25.10
CA ALA A 420 4.68 -23.40 26.04
C ALA A 420 4.01 -24.78 25.91
N PRO A 421 3.16 -25.22 26.86
CA PRO A 421 2.36 -26.42 26.67
C PRO A 421 1.59 -26.35 25.36
N ILE A 422 1.68 -27.40 24.55
CA ILE A 422 1.00 -27.51 23.28
C ILE A 422 -0.52 -27.54 23.47
N LEU A 423 -1.26 -27.15 22.44
CA LEU A 423 -2.68 -27.45 22.38
C LEU A 423 -2.88 -28.89 21.92
N ASP A 424 -3.26 -29.75 22.86
CA ASP A 424 -3.57 -31.15 22.58
C ASP A 424 -5.07 -31.40 22.47
N LEU A 425 -5.56 -31.45 21.23
CA LEU A 425 -6.94 -31.72 20.92
C LEU A 425 -7.23 -33.22 20.74
N SER A 426 -6.23 -34.11 20.87
CA SER A 426 -6.37 -35.54 20.57
C SER A 426 -7.44 -36.25 21.39
N GLY A 427 -7.78 -35.74 22.57
CA GLY A 427 -8.89 -36.25 23.39
C GLY A 427 -10.26 -36.19 22.70
N HIS A 428 -10.44 -35.28 21.74
CA HIS A 428 -11.67 -35.16 20.94
C HIS A 428 -11.73 -36.17 19.79
N PHE A 429 -10.65 -36.90 19.54
CA PHE A 429 -10.49 -37.81 18.40
C PHE A 429 -10.24 -39.25 18.86
N ASP A 430 -10.59 -40.20 18.00
CA ASP A 430 -10.12 -41.58 18.01
C ASP A 430 -9.23 -41.78 16.77
N GLY A 431 -7.92 -41.72 16.97
CA GLY A 431 -6.97 -41.60 15.86
C GLY A 431 -7.23 -40.33 15.03
N ARG A 432 -7.68 -40.49 13.78
CA ARG A 432 -8.04 -39.38 12.88
C ARG A 432 -9.56 -39.14 12.76
N PHE A 433 -10.36 -39.84 13.56
CA PHE A 433 -11.82 -39.71 13.52
C PHE A 433 -12.28 -38.86 14.69
N ILE A 434 -13.16 -37.88 14.47
CA ILE A 434 -13.77 -37.13 15.56
C ILE A 434 -14.73 -38.04 16.34
N ARG A 435 -14.65 -38.03 17.68
CA ARG A 435 -15.51 -38.90 18.53
C ARG A 435 -16.98 -38.50 18.49
N ASP A 436 -17.23 -37.19 18.58
CA ASP A 436 -18.55 -36.59 18.40
C ASP A 436 -18.43 -35.45 17.37
N PRO A 437 -19.13 -35.52 16.22
CA PRO A 437 -19.11 -34.47 15.21
C PRO A 437 -19.43 -33.07 15.74
N LYS A 438 -20.23 -32.95 16.82
CA LYS A 438 -20.54 -31.65 17.45
C LYS A 438 -19.31 -31.00 18.08
N SER A 439 -18.31 -31.79 18.46
CA SER A 439 -17.09 -31.33 19.12
C SER A 439 -16.28 -30.37 18.25
N TRP A 440 -16.42 -30.43 16.91
CA TRP A 440 -15.76 -29.48 16.01
C TRP A 440 -16.05 -28.02 16.38
N GLN A 441 -17.33 -27.70 16.62
CA GLN A 441 -17.77 -26.35 16.97
C GLN A 441 -17.90 -26.14 18.48
N ALA A 442 -18.27 -27.17 19.24
CA ALA A 442 -18.51 -27.04 20.68
C ALA A 442 -17.22 -27.03 21.52
N ALA A 443 -16.12 -27.61 21.03
CA ALA A 443 -14.89 -27.77 21.80
C ALA A 443 -13.63 -27.43 20.99
N VAL A 444 -13.40 -28.12 19.86
CA VAL A 444 -12.17 -28.01 19.06
C VAL A 444 -11.87 -26.58 18.62
N PHE A 445 -12.85 -25.90 18.00
CA PHE A 445 -12.66 -24.53 17.54
C PHE A 445 -12.55 -23.51 18.72
N PRO A 446 -13.40 -23.55 19.76
CA PRO A 446 -13.25 -22.70 20.95
C PRO A 446 -11.89 -22.86 21.66
N GLU A 447 -11.41 -24.09 21.84
CA GLU A 447 -10.11 -24.37 22.47
C GLU A 447 -8.94 -23.86 21.61
N LEU A 448 -9.00 -24.06 20.29
CA LEU A 448 -8.03 -23.48 19.35
C LEU A 448 -7.99 -21.95 19.44
N ARG A 449 -9.17 -21.33 19.46
CA ARG A 449 -9.30 -19.88 19.58
C ARG A 449 -8.73 -19.38 20.90
N ALA A 450 -9.07 -20.00 22.03
CA ALA A 450 -8.56 -19.61 23.34
C ALA A 450 -7.03 -19.73 23.38
N PHE A 451 -6.50 -20.86 22.92
CA PHE A 451 -5.07 -21.10 22.87
C PHE A 451 -4.30 -20.04 22.05
N LEU A 452 -4.77 -19.74 20.83
CA LEU A 452 -4.12 -18.73 19.99
C LEU A 452 -4.27 -17.33 20.59
N LYS A 453 -5.44 -16.98 21.12
CA LYS A 453 -5.69 -15.69 21.76
C LYS A 453 -4.76 -15.44 22.96
N ASP A 454 -4.54 -16.46 23.79
CA ASP A 454 -3.76 -16.32 25.03
C ASP A 454 -2.24 -16.35 24.80
N ARG A 455 -1.79 -16.91 23.68
CA ARG A 455 -0.36 -17.22 23.44
C ARG A 455 0.28 -16.44 22.32
N VAL A 456 -0.51 -15.82 21.45
CA VAL A 456 0.00 -14.99 20.37
C VAL A 456 0.35 -13.60 20.90
N ASP A 457 1.59 -13.21 20.71
CA ASP A 457 2.06 -11.85 20.95
C ASP A 457 2.07 -11.10 19.59
N PRO A 458 1.29 -10.03 19.42
CA PRO A 458 1.25 -9.23 18.20
C PRO A 458 2.62 -8.69 17.74
N HIS A 459 3.59 -8.58 18.65
CA HIS A 459 4.92 -8.04 18.39
C HIS A 459 5.98 -9.12 18.10
N ARG A 460 5.62 -10.42 18.18
CA ARG A 460 6.55 -11.54 17.93
C ARG A 460 6.07 -12.36 16.74
N PRO A 461 6.98 -12.85 15.88
CA PRO A 461 6.61 -13.85 14.88
C PRO A 461 6.03 -15.08 15.55
N VAL A 462 5.08 -15.75 14.89
CA VAL A 462 4.49 -17.00 15.38
C VAL A 462 4.97 -18.12 14.49
N LEU A 463 5.55 -19.17 15.09
CA LEU A 463 5.85 -20.41 14.39
C LEU A 463 4.86 -21.48 14.84
N LEU A 464 3.98 -21.89 13.95
CA LEU A 464 3.04 -22.98 14.16
C LEU A 464 3.68 -24.32 13.83
N ASP A 465 3.64 -25.25 14.77
CA ASP A 465 3.91 -26.67 14.56
C ASP A 465 2.58 -27.44 14.58
N LEU A 466 2.23 -28.08 13.46
CA LEU A 466 0.89 -28.63 13.23
C LEU A 466 0.94 -30.14 12.96
N ALA A 467 0.53 -30.91 13.97
CA ALA A 467 0.18 -32.33 13.83
C ALA A 467 -1.34 -32.47 13.93
N ALA A 468 -2.04 -31.75 13.03
CA ALA A 468 -3.47 -31.53 13.12
C ALA A 468 -4.19 -31.75 11.79
N HIS A 469 -5.52 -31.94 11.87
CA HIS A 469 -6.41 -32.01 10.71
C HIS A 469 -6.42 -30.70 9.90
N ALA A 470 -6.76 -30.80 8.61
CA ALA A 470 -6.73 -29.69 7.65
C ALA A 470 -7.59 -28.49 8.08
N SER A 471 -8.74 -28.77 8.68
CA SER A 471 -9.73 -27.80 9.18
C SER A 471 -9.20 -27.04 10.37
N ILE A 472 -8.39 -27.68 11.22
CA ILE A 472 -7.70 -27.02 12.35
C ILE A 472 -6.62 -26.09 11.81
N ALA A 473 -5.84 -26.54 10.83
CA ALA A 473 -4.82 -25.71 10.17
C ALA A 473 -5.46 -24.47 9.50
N PHE A 474 -6.55 -24.67 8.76
CA PHE A 474 -7.30 -23.58 8.15
C PHE A 474 -7.88 -22.63 9.19
N ALA A 475 -8.53 -23.15 10.23
CA ALA A 475 -9.12 -22.33 11.30
C ALA A 475 -8.06 -21.55 12.08
N ALA A 476 -6.88 -22.12 12.31
CA ALA A 476 -5.75 -21.43 12.90
C ALA A 476 -5.32 -20.23 12.03
N GLY A 477 -5.25 -20.42 10.72
CA GLY A 477 -5.03 -19.33 9.76
C GLY A 477 -6.12 -18.26 9.82
N TRP A 478 -7.39 -18.66 9.86
CA TRP A 478 -8.52 -17.72 9.95
C TRP A 478 -8.51 -16.89 11.25
N LEU A 479 -8.10 -17.50 12.37
CA LEU A 479 -7.93 -16.83 13.66
C LEU A 479 -6.69 -15.90 13.67
N LEU A 480 -5.62 -16.29 12.97
CA LEU A 480 -4.40 -15.51 12.78
C LEU A 480 -4.45 -14.67 11.50
N GLU A 481 -5.57 -14.00 11.28
CA GLU A 481 -5.90 -13.23 10.05
C GLU A 481 -4.71 -12.42 9.52
N ALA A 482 -4.52 -12.40 8.18
CA ALA A 482 -3.41 -11.68 7.54
C ALA A 482 -3.36 -10.17 7.89
N LYS A 483 -4.51 -9.57 8.21
CA LYS A 483 -4.66 -8.16 8.60
C LYS A 483 -4.12 -7.82 10.00
N SER A 484 -3.71 -8.81 10.77
CA SER A 484 -3.10 -8.62 12.11
C SER A 484 -1.64 -8.16 12.06
N GLY A 485 -1.00 -8.18 10.89
CA GLY A 485 0.43 -7.87 10.75
C GLY A 485 1.38 -8.95 11.30
N LEU A 486 0.84 -10.08 11.78
CA LEU A 486 1.60 -11.20 12.34
C LEU A 486 2.46 -11.90 11.28
N ASP A 487 3.77 -12.03 11.54
CA ASP A 487 4.69 -12.91 10.79
C ASP A 487 4.42 -14.37 11.20
N VAL A 488 3.42 -14.99 10.56
CA VAL A 488 3.06 -16.40 10.76
C VAL A 488 3.94 -17.27 9.87
N ARG A 489 4.61 -18.24 10.49
CA ARG A 489 5.36 -19.30 9.82
C ARG A 489 4.78 -20.63 10.23
N VAL A 490 4.85 -21.60 9.32
CA VAL A 490 4.32 -22.94 9.57
C VAL A 490 5.43 -23.94 9.35
N ARG A 491 5.66 -24.80 10.34
CA ARG A 491 6.54 -25.96 10.15
C ARG A 491 5.82 -26.97 9.27
N GLN A 492 6.41 -27.24 8.12
CA GLN A 492 5.89 -28.15 7.11
C GLN A 492 6.92 -29.22 6.80
N ARG A 493 6.50 -30.48 6.91
CA ARG A 493 7.34 -31.62 6.56
C ARG A 493 7.44 -31.77 5.05
N VAL A 494 8.65 -32.04 4.56
CA VAL A 494 8.93 -32.36 3.15
C VAL A 494 9.65 -33.71 3.01
N SER A 495 9.42 -34.42 1.91
CA SER A 495 9.79 -35.84 1.75
C SER A 495 11.30 -36.14 1.68
N GLU A 496 12.16 -35.14 1.43
CA GLU A 496 13.61 -35.35 1.16
C GLU A 496 14.56 -34.48 2.01
N LYS A 497 14.07 -33.46 2.74
CA LYS A 497 14.93 -32.47 3.46
C LYS A 497 14.63 -32.34 4.96
N GLY A 498 13.85 -33.24 5.54
CA GLY A 498 13.35 -33.09 6.91
C GLY A 498 12.21 -32.08 7.02
N GLU A 499 12.05 -31.46 8.19
CA GLU A 499 11.03 -30.44 8.45
C GLU A 499 11.56 -29.05 8.10
N LEU A 500 10.74 -28.24 7.40
CA LEU A 500 11.10 -26.88 6.99
C LEU A 500 10.13 -25.87 7.59
N GLU A 501 10.64 -24.69 7.94
CA GLU A 501 9.80 -23.55 8.33
C GLU A 501 9.39 -22.79 7.06
N TRP A 502 8.12 -22.88 6.69
CA TRP A 502 7.53 -22.17 5.56
C TRP A 502 7.01 -20.83 6.04
N GLY A 503 7.55 -19.75 5.47
CA GLY A 503 7.19 -18.38 5.83
C GLY A 503 6.85 -17.54 4.60
N PRO A 504 6.21 -16.36 4.79
CA PRO A 504 5.79 -15.49 3.70
C PRO A 504 6.95 -14.97 2.83
N ASN A 505 8.17 -14.98 3.37
CA ASN A 505 9.37 -14.43 2.73
C ASN A 505 10.48 -15.48 2.56
N ASP A 506 10.12 -16.74 2.37
CA ASP A 506 11.09 -17.85 2.22
C ASP A 506 11.70 -17.99 0.81
N GLY A 507 11.33 -17.08 -0.12
CA GLY A 507 11.87 -17.03 -1.47
C GLY A 507 11.24 -18.03 -2.45
N THR A 508 10.14 -18.68 -2.07
CA THR A 508 9.52 -19.74 -2.90
C THR A 508 8.40 -19.27 -3.84
N ALA A 509 8.11 -17.96 -3.88
CA ALA A 509 6.96 -17.37 -4.57
C ALA A 509 6.80 -17.78 -6.04
N GLY A 510 7.90 -18.05 -6.75
CA GLY A 510 7.89 -18.34 -8.20
C GLY A 510 8.04 -17.08 -9.04
N ASN A 511 7.83 -17.22 -10.36
CA ASN A 511 7.96 -16.14 -11.34
C ASN A 511 6.59 -15.53 -11.68
N ASP A 512 6.57 -14.24 -12.01
CA ASP A 512 5.35 -13.57 -12.46
C ASP A 512 4.89 -14.16 -13.81
N GLY A 513 3.60 -14.49 -13.91
CA GLY A 513 3.01 -15.17 -15.07
C GLY A 513 3.06 -16.71 -15.04
N GLU A 514 3.68 -17.32 -14.01
CA GLU A 514 3.55 -18.76 -13.81
C GLU A 514 2.09 -19.14 -13.52
N ARG A 515 1.58 -20.11 -14.27
CA ARG A 515 0.25 -20.68 -14.05
C ARG A 515 0.24 -21.45 -12.73
N LEU A 516 -0.57 -20.99 -11.78
CA LEU A 516 -0.69 -21.55 -10.43
C LEU A 516 -1.78 -22.62 -10.31
N TRP A 517 -2.88 -22.42 -11.04
CA TRP A 517 -4.03 -23.32 -11.10
C TRP A 517 -4.28 -23.73 -12.55
N LEU A 518 -4.67 -24.98 -12.77
CA LEU A 518 -5.09 -25.45 -14.08
C LEU A 518 -6.43 -24.79 -14.46
N GLU A 519 -6.56 -24.41 -15.73
CA GLU A 519 -7.82 -23.93 -16.29
C GLU A 519 -8.81 -25.09 -16.38
N ARG A 520 -9.77 -25.12 -15.47
CA ARG A 520 -10.85 -26.09 -15.41
C ARG A 520 -12.18 -25.35 -15.34
N PRO A 521 -13.17 -25.71 -16.19
CA PRO A 521 -14.50 -25.15 -16.07
C PRO A 521 -15.15 -25.62 -14.77
N ASP A 522 -16.03 -24.78 -14.23
CA ASP A 522 -16.83 -25.13 -13.07
C ASP A 522 -17.85 -26.22 -13.44
N VAL A 523 -18.20 -27.07 -12.47
CA VAL A 523 -19.15 -28.16 -12.68
C VAL A 523 -20.51 -27.77 -12.11
N LEU A 524 -21.53 -27.73 -12.96
CA LEU A 524 -22.91 -27.51 -12.53
C LEU A 524 -23.43 -28.76 -11.79
N VAL A 525 -23.95 -28.57 -10.58
CA VAL A 525 -24.50 -29.65 -9.75
C VAL A 525 -26.02 -29.57 -9.70
N ARG A 526 -26.57 -28.42 -9.29
CA ARG A 526 -28.01 -28.20 -9.14
C ARG A 526 -28.37 -26.80 -9.66
N PRO A 527 -29.16 -26.69 -10.73
CA PRO A 527 -29.66 -25.38 -11.18
C PRO A 527 -30.40 -24.65 -10.05
N GLY A 528 -30.01 -23.40 -9.77
CA GLY A 528 -30.64 -22.57 -8.75
C GLY A 528 -30.21 -22.82 -7.30
N GLY A 529 -29.22 -23.69 -7.06
CA GLY A 529 -28.59 -23.82 -5.73
C GLY A 529 -27.85 -22.55 -5.34
N CYS A 530 -28.01 -22.10 -4.09
CA CYS A 530 -27.35 -20.89 -3.57
C CYS A 530 -25.96 -21.17 -2.96
N ASP A 531 -25.64 -22.42 -2.63
CA ASP A 531 -24.33 -22.77 -2.08
C ASP A 531 -23.32 -23.07 -3.20
N VAL A 532 -22.03 -22.90 -2.89
CA VAL A 532 -20.94 -23.20 -3.83
C VAL A 532 -19.96 -24.15 -3.16
N ALA A 533 -19.56 -25.22 -3.86
CA ALA A 533 -18.50 -26.11 -3.39
C ALA A 533 -17.16 -25.72 -4.04
N LEU A 534 -16.11 -25.63 -3.25
CA LEU A 534 -14.73 -25.44 -3.70
C LEU A 534 -13.96 -26.76 -3.54
N SER A 535 -13.53 -27.34 -4.65
CA SER A 535 -12.66 -28.51 -4.73
C SER A 535 -11.21 -28.06 -4.92
N LEU A 536 -10.35 -28.30 -3.93
CA LEU A 536 -8.93 -27.96 -3.97
C LEU A 536 -8.04 -29.20 -4.04
N ALA A 537 -7.60 -29.54 -5.25
CA ALA A 537 -6.66 -30.63 -5.52
C ALA A 537 -5.21 -30.10 -5.56
N VAL A 538 -4.53 -30.11 -4.41
CA VAL A 538 -3.14 -29.62 -4.28
C VAL A 538 -2.15 -30.78 -4.13
N SER A 539 -2.41 -31.69 -3.20
CA SER A 539 -1.56 -32.86 -2.95
C SER A 539 -2.10 -34.15 -3.56
N GLN A 540 -3.39 -34.20 -3.87
CA GLN A 540 -4.08 -35.37 -4.43
C GLN A 540 -4.99 -34.95 -5.59
N PRO A 541 -5.11 -35.73 -6.67
CA PRO A 541 -5.86 -35.36 -7.86
C PRO A 541 -7.36 -35.67 -7.81
N ASN A 542 -7.81 -36.55 -6.91
CA ASN A 542 -9.18 -37.11 -6.91
C ASN A 542 -10.22 -36.28 -6.14
N VAL A 543 -9.85 -35.12 -5.59
CA VAL A 543 -10.72 -34.30 -4.71
C VAL A 543 -12.09 -34.03 -5.33
N ARG A 544 -12.17 -33.64 -6.62
CA ARG A 544 -13.45 -33.35 -7.28
C ARG A 544 -14.40 -34.55 -7.30
N ALA A 545 -13.89 -35.74 -7.62
CA ALA A 545 -14.72 -36.95 -7.70
C ALA A 545 -15.31 -37.31 -6.33
N ASP A 546 -14.50 -37.16 -5.27
CA ASP A 546 -14.93 -37.39 -3.90
C ASP A 546 -15.97 -36.36 -3.43
N VAL A 547 -15.85 -35.10 -3.88
CA VAL A 547 -16.84 -34.03 -3.63
C VAL A 547 -18.16 -34.34 -4.35
N GLU A 548 -18.12 -34.75 -5.61
CA GLU A 548 -19.32 -35.13 -6.37
C GLU A 548 -20.05 -36.31 -5.72
N GLU A 549 -19.32 -37.32 -5.23
CA GLU A 549 -19.89 -38.43 -4.48
C GLU A 549 -20.53 -37.96 -3.17
N TYR A 550 -19.84 -37.11 -2.41
CA TYR A 550 -20.36 -36.55 -1.16
C TYR A 550 -21.65 -35.76 -1.39
N LEU A 551 -21.68 -34.89 -2.41
CA LEU A 551 -22.85 -34.09 -2.77
C LEU A 551 -24.02 -34.94 -3.33
N ARG A 552 -23.76 -36.12 -3.89
CA ARG A 552 -24.83 -37.06 -4.28
C ARG A 552 -25.46 -37.74 -3.06
N GLN A 553 -24.67 -37.99 -2.02
CA GLN A 553 -25.14 -38.61 -0.78
C GLN A 553 -25.80 -37.63 0.20
N LYS A 554 -25.48 -36.33 0.08
CA LYS A 554 -25.96 -35.28 0.97
C LYS A 554 -26.81 -34.29 0.20
N ASP A 555 -28.02 -34.01 0.69
CA ASP A 555 -28.91 -33.03 0.07
C ASP A 555 -28.52 -31.58 0.45
N LEU A 556 -27.35 -31.13 -0.03
CA LEU A 556 -26.90 -29.75 0.12
C LEU A 556 -27.38 -28.89 -1.07
N PRO A 557 -27.76 -27.62 -0.87
CA PRO A 557 -28.25 -26.75 -1.94
C PRO A 557 -27.10 -26.15 -2.79
N VAL A 558 -26.09 -26.98 -3.12
CA VAL A 558 -24.92 -26.58 -3.90
C VAL A 558 -25.27 -26.44 -5.38
N GLY A 559 -25.12 -25.23 -5.91
CA GLY A 559 -25.38 -24.91 -7.30
C GLY A 559 -24.29 -25.46 -8.24
N ARG A 560 -23.02 -25.23 -7.88
CA ARG A 560 -21.86 -25.64 -8.68
C ARG A 560 -20.62 -25.93 -7.84
N ILE A 561 -19.69 -26.68 -8.44
CA ILE A 561 -18.34 -26.93 -7.93
C ILE A 561 -17.34 -26.05 -8.68
N LEU A 562 -16.67 -25.16 -7.95
CA LEU A 562 -15.43 -24.51 -8.33
C LEU A 562 -14.29 -25.52 -8.22
N ASP A 563 -13.81 -26.05 -9.35
CA ASP A 563 -12.69 -26.98 -9.36
C ASP A 563 -11.36 -26.24 -9.55
N ALA A 564 -10.48 -26.37 -8.56
CA ALA A 564 -9.16 -25.76 -8.53
C ALA A 564 -8.11 -26.84 -8.29
N VAL A 565 -7.38 -27.15 -9.37
CA VAL A 565 -6.31 -28.14 -9.41
C VAL A 565 -4.98 -27.40 -9.55
N ILE A 566 -4.03 -27.63 -8.65
CA ILE A 566 -2.72 -26.96 -8.72
C ILE A 566 -1.99 -27.33 -10.02
N ALA A 567 -1.31 -26.35 -10.61
CA ALA A 567 -0.47 -26.53 -11.78
C ALA A 567 0.99 -26.86 -11.41
N PRO A 568 1.74 -27.61 -12.25
CA PRO A 568 1.25 -28.31 -13.44
C PRO A 568 0.40 -29.55 -13.10
N GLU A 569 0.62 -30.15 -11.94
CA GLU A 569 -0.14 -31.30 -11.44
C GLU A 569 -0.13 -31.36 -9.90
N PRO A 570 -1.16 -31.98 -9.28
CA PRO A 570 -1.16 -32.25 -7.85
C PRO A 570 -0.07 -33.22 -7.42
N GLY A 571 0.45 -33.03 -6.21
CA GLY A 571 1.42 -33.95 -5.63
C GLY A 571 2.05 -33.47 -4.33
N PRO A 572 2.84 -34.32 -3.65
CA PRO A 572 3.43 -34.00 -2.35
C PRO A 572 4.47 -32.87 -2.39
N ARG A 573 4.94 -32.49 -3.58
CA ARG A 573 5.91 -31.41 -3.81
C ARG A 573 5.37 -30.26 -4.68
N SER A 574 4.06 -30.24 -4.94
CA SER A 574 3.43 -29.21 -5.79
C SER A 574 3.52 -27.81 -5.16
N VAL A 575 3.50 -27.74 -3.83
CA VAL A 575 3.75 -26.51 -3.08
C VAL A 575 5.22 -26.42 -2.68
N ARG A 576 5.85 -25.29 -3.00
CA ARG A 576 7.31 -25.09 -2.89
C ARG A 576 7.75 -24.55 -1.53
N GLY A 577 6.86 -23.83 -0.86
CA GLY A 577 7.12 -23.14 0.39
C GLY A 577 5.96 -22.20 0.78
N GLY A 578 6.18 -21.39 1.80
CA GLY A 578 5.22 -20.43 2.34
C GLY A 578 4.89 -19.32 1.36
N ALA A 579 5.89 -18.71 0.73
CA ALA A 579 5.64 -17.66 -0.26
C ALA A 579 4.87 -18.19 -1.49
N HIS A 580 5.14 -19.43 -1.95
CA HIS A 580 4.33 -20.07 -3.00
C HIS A 580 2.88 -20.32 -2.53
N SER A 581 2.71 -20.78 -1.29
CA SER A 581 1.40 -21.08 -0.70
C SER A 581 0.49 -19.85 -0.65
N ILE A 582 1.03 -18.69 -0.26
CA ILE A 582 0.30 -17.43 -0.22
C ILE A 582 -0.12 -17.03 -1.63
N ARG A 583 0.78 -17.13 -2.61
CA ARG A 583 0.47 -16.81 -4.01
C ARG A 583 -0.63 -17.69 -4.58
N LEU A 584 -0.59 -19.00 -4.28
CA LEU A 584 -1.65 -19.95 -4.64
C LEU A 584 -3.00 -19.53 -4.04
N ALA A 585 -3.02 -19.19 -2.74
CA ALA A 585 -4.24 -18.76 -2.05
C ALA A 585 -4.79 -17.44 -2.61
N GLN A 586 -3.93 -16.44 -2.87
CA GLN A 586 -4.30 -15.16 -3.47
C GLN A 586 -4.89 -15.35 -4.88
N ALA A 587 -4.31 -16.24 -5.70
CA ALA A 587 -4.79 -16.52 -7.04
C ALA A 587 -6.18 -17.19 -7.08
N LEU A 588 -6.67 -17.77 -5.97
CA LEU A 588 -8.03 -18.31 -5.87
C LEU A 588 -9.08 -17.22 -5.60
N LEU A 589 -8.69 -16.12 -4.94
CA LEU A 589 -9.64 -15.12 -4.45
C LEU A 589 -10.52 -14.50 -5.55
N PRO A 590 -10.01 -14.15 -6.76
CA PRO A 590 -10.86 -13.64 -7.83
C PRO A 590 -12.00 -14.61 -8.20
N ARG A 591 -11.69 -15.90 -8.40
CA ARG A 591 -12.70 -16.94 -8.71
C ARG A 591 -13.73 -17.11 -7.60
N LEU A 592 -13.33 -16.95 -6.33
CA LEU A 592 -14.24 -17.03 -5.19
C LEU A 592 -15.13 -15.78 -5.01
N ARG A 593 -14.67 -14.62 -5.51
CA ARG A 593 -15.42 -13.34 -5.48
C ARG A 593 -16.39 -13.19 -6.66
N GLU A 594 -16.14 -13.87 -7.77
CA GLU A 594 -17.01 -13.94 -8.96
C GLU A 594 -18.32 -14.72 -8.75
N ARG A 595 -18.66 -15.10 -7.51
CA ARG A 595 -19.95 -15.68 -7.17
C ARG A 595 -21.11 -14.75 -7.52
N GLN A 596 -22.15 -15.32 -8.11
CA GLN A 596 -23.38 -14.61 -8.48
C GLN A 596 -24.10 -14.07 -7.23
N PRO A 597 -24.95 -13.03 -7.34
CA PRO A 597 -25.64 -12.46 -6.18
C PRO A 597 -26.39 -13.50 -5.33
N HIS A 598 -27.07 -14.47 -5.97
CA HIS A 598 -27.77 -15.55 -5.28
C HIS A 598 -26.82 -16.60 -4.65
N GLU A 599 -25.57 -16.69 -5.11
CA GLU A 599 -24.53 -17.58 -4.55
C GLU A 599 -23.81 -16.94 -3.35
N ARG A 600 -23.92 -15.61 -3.21
CA ARG A 600 -23.31 -14.87 -2.09
C ARG A 600 -24.14 -14.97 -0.81
N SER A 601 -25.44 -15.25 -0.91
CA SER A 601 -26.31 -15.51 0.23
C SER A 601 -26.18 -16.93 0.79
N GLY A 602 -25.64 -17.87 0.00
CA GLY A 602 -25.37 -19.25 0.40
C GLY A 602 -23.98 -19.46 1.01
N ALA A 603 -23.75 -20.68 1.47
CA ALA A 603 -22.49 -21.12 2.06
C ALA A 603 -21.45 -21.50 0.98
N LEU A 604 -20.19 -21.20 1.28
CA LEU A 604 -19.04 -21.78 0.58
C LEU A 604 -18.64 -23.06 1.31
N HIS A 605 -18.60 -24.19 0.60
CA HIS A 605 -18.17 -25.49 1.13
C HIS A 605 -16.76 -25.80 0.64
N LEU A 606 -15.78 -25.83 1.54
CA LEU A 606 -14.37 -26.03 1.19
C LEU A 606 -13.95 -27.48 1.42
N PHE A 607 -13.54 -28.13 0.33
CA PHE A 607 -12.97 -29.47 0.31
C PHE A 607 -11.53 -29.39 -0.20
N CYS A 608 -10.56 -29.87 0.56
CA CYS A 608 -9.16 -29.70 0.20
C CYS A 608 -8.31 -30.93 0.52
N ALA A 609 -7.48 -31.32 -0.44
CA ALA A 609 -6.31 -32.13 -0.20
C ALA A 609 -5.06 -31.29 -0.46
N GLY A 610 -4.39 -30.85 0.60
CA GLY A 610 -3.19 -30.01 0.52
C GLY A 610 -2.41 -29.98 1.83
N PRO A 611 -1.20 -29.40 1.81
CA PRO A 611 -0.38 -29.27 3.02
C PRO A 611 -1.02 -28.30 4.03
N ASN A 612 -0.87 -28.58 5.32
CA ASN A 612 -1.39 -27.74 6.41
C ASN A 612 -0.90 -26.28 6.29
N ALA A 613 0.36 -26.07 5.88
CA ALA A 613 0.88 -24.73 5.65
C ALA A 613 0.06 -23.95 4.60
N PHE A 614 -0.32 -24.58 3.48
CA PHE A 614 -1.17 -23.93 2.48
C PHE A 614 -2.54 -23.57 3.06
N LEU A 615 -3.14 -24.45 3.86
CA LEU A 615 -4.43 -24.21 4.48
C LEU A 615 -4.41 -23.10 5.52
N VAL A 616 -3.32 -22.96 6.29
CA VAL A 616 -3.11 -21.80 7.19
C VAL A 616 -3.16 -20.51 6.37
N TYR A 617 -2.34 -20.41 5.32
CA TYR A 617 -2.29 -19.19 4.50
C TYR A 617 -3.60 -18.90 3.76
N LEU A 618 -4.32 -19.94 3.30
CA LEU A 618 -5.65 -19.78 2.72
C LEU A 618 -6.67 -19.29 3.76
N GLY A 619 -6.63 -19.84 4.98
CA GLY A 619 -7.46 -19.42 6.10
C GLY A 619 -7.26 -17.95 6.46
N GLN A 620 -6.01 -17.45 6.44
CA GLN A 620 -5.68 -16.05 6.70
C GLN A 620 -6.36 -15.06 5.74
N LEU A 621 -6.71 -15.50 4.52
CA LEU A 621 -7.36 -14.70 3.49
C LEU A 621 -8.89 -14.91 3.44
N ALA A 622 -9.43 -15.82 4.23
CA ALA A 622 -10.81 -16.29 4.09
C ALA A 622 -11.86 -15.47 4.87
N ARG A 623 -11.47 -14.39 5.56
CA ARG A 623 -12.44 -13.56 6.33
C ARG A 623 -13.41 -12.76 5.47
N CYS A 624 -13.14 -12.62 4.18
CA CYS A 624 -14.06 -11.99 3.24
C CYS A 624 -15.28 -12.87 2.88
N PHE A 625 -15.41 -14.07 3.46
CA PHE A 625 -16.52 -14.98 3.19
C PHE A 625 -17.46 -15.08 4.41
N ASP A 626 -18.73 -14.70 4.23
CA ASP A 626 -19.71 -14.60 5.32
C ASP A 626 -20.19 -15.94 5.87
N ARG A 627 -20.15 -17.02 5.06
CA ARG A 627 -20.56 -18.38 5.44
C ARG A 627 -19.64 -19.39 4.77
N LEU A 628 -18.75 -19.99 5.55
CA LEU A 628 -17.80 -21.00 5.12
C LEU A 628 -17.96 -22.27 5.95
N ALA A 629 -18.06 -23.43 5.29
CA ALA A 629 -18.07 -24.74 5.93
C ALA A 629 -16.86 -25.55 5.44
N LEU A 630 -16.04 -26.01 6.38
CA LEU A 630 -14.88 -26.86 6.09
C LEU A 630 -15.27 -28.34 6.12
N TYR A 631 -14.50 -29.15 5.40
CA TYR A 631 -14.71 -30.60 5.31
C TYR A 631 -13.39 -31.35 5.48
N GLU A 632 -13.44 -32.40 6.28
CA GLU A 632 -12.34 -33.36 6.47
C GLU A 632 -12.57 -34.64 5.68
N PHE A 633 -11.51 -35.15 5.06
CA PHE A 633 -11.56 -36.47 4.44
C PHE A 633 -11.18 -37.55 5.46
N ALA A 634 -12.14 -38.40 5.81
CA ALA A 634 -11.95 -39.47 6.80
C ALA A 634 -11.26 -40.69 6.15
N PHE A 635 -9.92 -40.73 6.20
CA PHE A 635 -9.13 -41.86 5.71
C PHE A 635 -9.40 -43.14 6.52
N GLY A 636 -9.68 -44.26 5.84
CA GLY A 636 -9.81 -45.57 6.50
C GLY A 636 -11.10 -45.77 7.28
N ALA A 637 -12.19 -45.09 6.88
CA ALA A 637 -13.52 -45.37 7.42
C ALA A 637 -13.86 -46.87 7.30
N PRO A 638 -14.71 -47.44 8.18
CA PRO A 638 -14.98 -48.89 8.23
C PRO A 638 -15.49 -49.50 6.93
N ASP A 639 -15.97 -48.67 6.00
CA ASP A 639 -16.42 -49.07 4.67
C ASP A 639 -15.31 -49.06 3.59
N ASN A 640 -14.04 -48.81 3.95
CA ASN A 640 -12.89 -48.70 3.05
C ASN A 640 -12.95 -47.58 1.99
N PHE A 641 -14.01 -46.77 1.92
CA PHE A 641 -14.20 -45.83 0.81
C PHE A 641 -13.73 -44.41 1.05
N GLY A 642 -13.47 -44.00 2.30
CA GLY A 642 -13.01 -42.64 2.63
C GLY A 642 -14.01 -41.57 2.21
N ARG A 643 -14.63 -40.88 3.17
CA ARG A 643 -15.68 -39.89 2.86
C ARG A 643 -15.38 -38.56 3.50
N TYR A 644 -15.85 -37.50 2.85
CA TYR A 644 -15.87 -36.18 3.47
C TYR A 644 -16.85 -36.14 4.64
N GLN A 645 -16.48 -35.42 5.68
CA GLN A 645 -17.32 -35.08 6.81
C GLN A 645 -17.21 -33.58 7.06
N ARG A 646 -18.36 -32.93 7.32
CA ARG A 646 -18.40 -31.52 7.71
C ARG A 646 -17.70 -31.31 9.06
N SER A 647 -16.85 -30.30 9.15
CA SER A 647 -16.06 -29.97 10.34
C SER A 647 -16.43 -28.59 10.92
N ILE A 648 -15.57 -27.59 10.76
CA ILE A 648 -15.69 -26.24 11.34
C ILE A 648 -16.49 -25.34 10.39
N GLU A 649 -17.37 -24.52 10.95
CA GLU A 649 -18.05 -23.43 10.24
C GLU A 649 -17.50 -22.07 10.68
N LEU A 650 -17.21 -21.21 9.70
CA LEU A 650 -16.59 -19.90 9.89
C LEU A 650 -17.43 -18.80 9.18
N PRO A 651 -17.70 -17.65 9.82
CA PRO A 651 -17.64 -17.48 11.27
C PRO A 651 -18.56 -18.48 11.99
N PRO A 652 -18.32 -18.75 13.28
CA PRO A 652 -19.21 -19.58 14.08
C PRO A 652 -20.67 -19.11 13.95
N PRO A 653 -21.65 -20.03 13.92
CA PRO A 653 -23.06 -19.69 13.75
C PRO A 653 -23.57 -18.57 14.66
N GLU A 654 -23.11 -18.54 15.91
CA GLU A 654 -23.42 -17.55 16.93
C GLU A 654 -22.84 -16.15 16.67
N GLU A 655 -21.82 -16.03 15.82
CA GLU A 655 -21.15 -14.78 15.45
C GLU A 655 -21.63 -14.19 14.11
N ARG A 656 -22.59 -14.86 13.46
CA ARG A 656 -23.14 -14.39 12.19
C ARG A 656 -23.95 -13.12 12.46
N ARG A 657 -23.55 -12.00 11.85
CA ARG A 657 -24.35 -10.78 11.84
C ARG A 657 -25.71 -11.09 11.21
N ALA A 658 -26.78 -10.89 11.97
CA ALA A 658 -28.13 -10.90 11.41
C ALA A 658 -28.24 -9.71 10.45
N ILE A 659 -28.70 -9.98 9.22
CA ILE A 659 -29.17 -8.90 8.34
C ILE A 659 -30.47 -8.42 8.99
N PRO A 660 -30.61 -7.13 9.36
CA PRO A 660 -31.86 -6.62 9.88
C PRO A 660 -32.98 -6.91 8.88
N GLU A 661 -34.16 -7.35 9.34
CA GLU A 661 -35.32 -7.60 8.47
C GLU A 661 -35.76 -6.37 7.66
N SER A 662 -35.25 -5.19 8.00
CA SER A 662 -35.51 -3.92 7.33
C SER A 662 -34.57 -3.61 6.15
N TRP A 663 -33.72 -4.55 5.76
CA TRP A 663 -32.89 -4.53 4.55
C TRP A 663 -33.37 -5.61 3.59
#